data_AF-A0ABD6BDV3-F1
#
_entry.id   AF-A0ABD6BDV3-F1
#
_cell.length_a   1.000
_cell.length_b   1.000
_cell.length_c   1.000
_cell.angle_alpha   90.00
_cell.angle_beta   90.00
_cell.angle_gamma   90.00
#
_symmetry.space_group_name_H-M   'P 1'
#
loop_
_entity.id
_entity.type
_entity.pdbx_description
1 polymer ?
#
loop_
_entity_poly.entity_id
_entity_poly.type
_entity_poly.pdbx_seq_one_letter_code
_entity_poly.pdbx_strand_id
1 'polypeptide(L)'
;MPQCPRRTLLGGIGTTITVALAGNAATATDDDASTDRGSGTPSFEALLEALPASVATDSMVVTAIDFDRRRNANEPHDPRPNTGSFRIDPASVSKQVTVLETDDGYSRPVSVLTGDIQLAGDGDRRETDDGLAYDRYETDDSELVAGVTDSLVVIAEDEATIGDALAAKAGDGERLLEAEPVIEDALESHSADSYVVQIGDESGLSADDADVEYVVRAMTVRDPDTIEVAHEIVFEDAADVTDELVERLTGDLAYMATKGEPTVETDGAVVTITAERDLAAERAARNHESPGFLRPERDVDPDDDVLEIEIGRGDPTPVEDLSLEVDDEEYDREIWADGHGTLEEGDTIVIDMDDVEPNLSVTIRHDHEAGGSASSTTILGHFHFDFAYDADAETLTLEYADDFPLEGDSVSLAVYEDRPTYRPNGDSPEPRTTAQPWTRTLSAGDEATLENVTPGETVLVCWEGTSQQDSIAYHQIRPPGVVSFDYEYDSRTLSATLEFEDGDERPADAYELLLDDEPAATQWADEYETVTSGATIDLEDVSAGTDVTVVWGDDDVRVGGTRPRPSVDLAFTDDETAVEHVGGDSLPASDLTARVWTDDERIEIDLDEEIDGEFTDGDTFAVDADDVRHVTLVYDQEHHVGFVSSE
;
A
#
# COMPACT_ATOMS: atom_id res chain seq x y z
N MET A 1 -7.15 42.56 40.53
CA MET A 1 -8.42 41.92 40.94
C MET A 1 -9.54 42.52 40.12
N PRO A 2 -10.57 41.76 39.70
CA PRO A 2 -10.81 40.33 39.98
C PRO A 2 -9.69 39.46 39.36
N GLN A 3 -9.19 38.35 39.90
CA GLN A 3 -9.66 37.27 40.80
C GLN A 3 -10.58 36.23 40.15
N CYS A 4 -10.00 35.06 39.94
CA CYS A 4 -10.63 33.78 39.56
C CYS A 4 -11.55 33.23 40.67
N PRO A 5 -12.17 32.07 40.41
CA PRO A 5 -11.88 30.94 41.30
C PRO A 5 -11.44 29.65 40.56
N ARG A 6 -10.68 28.81 41.28
CA ARG A 6 -10.25 27.46 40.88
C ARG A 6 -11.18 26.38 41.45
N ARG A 7 -11.31 25.26 40.71
CA ARG A 7 -11.48 23.86 41.20
C ARG A 7 -11.38 22.95 39.95
N THR A 8 -10.48 21.98 39.72
CA THR A 8 -9.59 21.08 40.50
C THR A 8 -10.20 19.72 40.87
N LEU A 9 -9.45 18.64 40.57
CA LEU A 9 -9.67 17.17 40.81
C LEU A 9 -10.57 16.48 39.75
N LEU A 10 -10.36 15.23 39.26
CA LEU A 10 -9.31 14.16 39.36
C LEU A 10 -9.57 13.14 38.20
N GLY A 11 -8.67 12.26 37.71
CA GLY A 11 -7.21 12.16 37.90
C GLY A 11 -6.62 10.72 37.98
N GLY A 12 -6.36 10.05 36.84
CA GLY A 12 -5.76 8.70 36.68
C GLY A 12 -6.21 8.06 35.34
N ILE A 13 -5.57 7.05 34.74
CA ILE A 13 -4.37 6.26 35.08
C ILE A 13 -3.64 5.88 33.77
N GLY A 14 -2.33 6.08 33.68
CA GLY A 14 -1.48 5.62 32.58
C GLY A 14 -0.20 5.00 33.13
N THR A 15 -0.20 3.69 33.35
CA THR A 15 0.80 3.02 34.19
C THR A 15 2.10 2.74 33.45
N THR A 16 3.16 3.46 33.79
CA THR A 16 4.54 3.11 33.41
C THR A 16 4.98 1.86 34.16
N ILE A 17 5.05 0.71 33.48
CA ILE A 17 5.61 -0.52 34.07
C ILE A 17 7.13 -0.39 34.12
N THR A 18 7.63 -0.01 35.30
CA THR A 18 9.04 -0.13 35.66
C THR A 18 9.31 -1.56 36.13
N VAL A 19 10.04 -2.37 35.35
CA VAL A 19 10.46 -3.70 35.80
C VAL A 19 11.57 -3.56 36.85
N ALA A 20 11.20 -3.76 38.12
CA ALA A 20 12.14 -3.71 39.24
C ALA A 20 12.79 -5.08 39.48
N LEU A 21 14.11 -5.17 39.29
CA LEU A 21 14.93 -6.30 39.72
C LEU A 21 14.90 -6.44 41.25
N ALA A 22 14.13 -7.40 41.76
CA ALA A 22 14.15 -7.80 43.17
C ALA A 22 13.91 -9.32 43.30
N GLY A 23 14.99 -10.07 43.54
CA GLY A 23 14.91 -11.52 43.69
C GLY A 23 14.36 -11.95 45.06
N ASN A 24 13.70 -13.12 45.08
CA ASN A 24 13.63 -13.97 46.26
C ASN A 24 13.59 -15.44 45.82
N ALA A 25 14.42 -16.26 46.45
CA ALA A 25 14.46 -17.69 46.17
C ALA A 25 13.28 -18.39 46.84
N ALA A 26 12.55 -19.20 46.07
CA ALA A 26 11.60 -20.19 46.57
C ALA A 26 11.93 -21.54 45.97
N THR A 27 12.50 -22.43 46.78
CA THR A 27 12.78 -23.82 46.39
C THR A 27 11.47 -24.62 46.38
N ALA A 28 11.09 -25.14 45.23
CA ALA A 28 10.13 -26.23 45.10
C ALA A 28 10.79 -27.32 44.26
N THR A 29 11.30 -28.36 44.93
CA THR A 29 11.63 -29.63 44.31
C THR A 29 10.35 -30.45 44.15
N ASP A 30 10.08 -30.95 42.96
CA ASP A 30 9.63 -32.33 42.78
C ASP A 30 10.12 -32.83 41.42
N ASP A 31 10.54 -34.10 41.38
CA ASP A 31 11.19 -34.72 40.23
C ASP A 31 10.15 -35.08 39.14
N ASP A 32 10.37 -34.62 37.91
CA ASP A 32 9.97 -35.37 36.72
C ASP A 32 11.04 -35.23 35.63
N ALA A 33 11.24 -36.31 34.86
CA ALA A 33 12.49 -36.54 34.13
C ALA A 33 12.62 -35.68 32.85
N SER A 34 13.26 -34.52 32.97
CA SER A 34 13.74 -33.75 31.81
C SER A 34 14.85 -34.50 31.08
N THR A 35 14.58 -34.92 29.84
CA THR A 35 15.62 -35.29 28.88
C THR A 35 16.55 -34.10 28.68
N ASP A 36 17.87 -34.35 28.72
CA ASP A 36 18.91 -33.33 28.61
C ASP A 36 18.97 -32.78 27.17
N ARG A 37 18.11 -31.79 26.87
CA ARG A 37 18.16 -31.05 25.59
C ARG A 37 19.46 -30.24 25.56
N GLY A 38 20.32 -30.53 24.59
CA GLY A 38 21.59 -29.84 24.41
C GLY A 38 21.37 -28.33 24.24
N SER A 39 21.80 -27.54 25.22
CA SER A 39 21.51 -26.11 25.31
C SER A 39 22.42 -25.25 24.43
N GLY A 40 22.28 -25.38 23.12
CA GLY A 40 23.00 -24.56 22.14
C GLY A 40 22.23 -24.43 20.84
N THR A 41 21.89 -23.20 20.46
CA THR A 41 21.34 -22.87 19.15
C THR A 41 22.30 -23.37 18.05
N PRO A 42 21.81 -24.03 16.99
CA PRO A 42 22.62 -24.48 15.86
C PRO A 42 23.54 -23.40 15.26
N SER A 43 24.67 -23.83 14.69
CA SER A 43 25.55 -23.00 13.86
C SER A 43 24.89 -22.70 12.51
N PHE A 44 25.40 -21.71 11.76
CA PHE A 44 24.97 -21.49 10.37
C PHE A 44 25.26 -22.71 9.49
N GLU A 45 26.45 -23.29 9.63
CA GLU A 45 26.83 -24.58 9.07
C GLU A 45 25.70 -25.61 9.27
N ALA A 46 25.16 -25.74 10.49
CA ALA A 46 24.08 -26.68 10.76
C ALA A 46 22.73 -26.35 10.09
N LEU A 47 22.47 -25.11 9.65
CA LEU A 47 21.31 -24.74 8.83
C LEU A 47 21.60 -24.92 7.33
N LEU A 48 22.81 -24.56 6.88
CA LEU A 48 23.30 -24.77 5.51
C LEU A 48 23.32 -26.26 5.13
N GLU A 49 23.69 -27.13 6.08
CA GLU A 49 23.60 -28.60 5.93
C GLU A 49 22.18 -29.12 5.62
N ALA A 50 21.14 -28.33 5.90
CA ALA A 50 19.74 -28.67 5.61
C ALA A 50 19.23 -28.07 4.28
N LEU A 51 20.07 -27.37 3.51
CA LEU A 51 19.72 -26.96 2.15
C LEU A 51 19.95 -28.14 1.19
N PRO A 52 18.90 -28.66 0.52
CA PRO A 52 19.05 -29.78 -0.40
C PRO A 52 19.55 -29.32 -1.77
N ALA A 53 20.17 -30.21 -2.54
CA ALA A 53 20.56 -29.94 -3.93
C ALA A 53 19.36 -29.73 -4.88
N SER A 54 18.13 -30.12 -4.48
CA SER A 54 16.92 -29.96 -5.28
C SER A 54 16.43 -28.51 -5.44
N VAL A 55 17.02 -27.55 -4.72
CA VAL A 55 16.75 -26.11 -4.87
C VAL A 55 17.87 -25.35 -5.59
N ALA A 56 18.82 -26.05 -6.21
CA ALA A 56 19.88 -25.43 -7.01
C ALA A 56 19.37 -24.99 -8.39
N THR A 57 19.66 -23.75 -8.76
CA THR A 57 19.31 -23.09 -10.03
C THR A 57 20.53 -22.35 -10.60
N ASP A 58 20.48 -21.95 -11.88
CA ASP A 58 21.58 -21.22 -12.52
C ASP A 58 21.70 -19.77 -11.96
N SER A 59 20.58 -19.15 -11.55
CA SER A 59 20.53 -17.87 -10.83
C SER A 59 19.81 -18.01 -9.48
N MET A 60 20.49 -17.65 -8.38
CA MET A 60 19.90 -17.66 -7.03
C MET A 60 20.61 -16.74 -6.03
N VAL A 61 19.89 -16.44 -4.95
CA VAL A 61 20.40 -15.73 -3.76
C VAL A 61 20.28 -16.61 -2.52
N VAL A 62 21.41 -16.90 -1.87
CA VAL A 62 21.46 -17.58 -0.56
C VAL A 62 21.70 -16.54 0.54
N THR A 63 20.71 -16.38 1.42
CA THR A 63 20.77 -15.44 2.55
C THR A 63 20.89 -16.20 3.87
N ALA A 64 21.86 -15.85 4.71
CA ALA A 64 22.05 -16.42 6.05
C ALA A 64 22.12 -15.29 7.09
N ILE A 65 21.19 -15.25 8.05
CA ILE A 65 21.06 -14.15 9.03
C ILE A 65 21.05 -14.68 10.47
N ASP A 66 21.88 -14.10 11.34
CA ASP A 66 21.89 -14.34 12.79
C ASP A 66 21.13 -13.19 13.45
N PHE A 67 19.84 -13.41 13.68
CA PHE A 67 18.97 -12.42 14.31
C PHE A 67 19.33 -12.19 15.78
N ASP A 68 19.85 -13.19 16.49
CA ASP A 68 20.38 -12.99 17.85
C ASP A 68 21.56 -12.01 17.87
N ARG A 69 22.38 -12.00 16.82
CA ARG A 69 23.47 -11.03 16.62
C ARG A 69 22.94 -9.68 16.15
N ARG A 70 22.16 -9.65 15.06
CA ARG A 70 21.63 -8.43 14.44
C ARG A 70 20.77 -7.63 15.43
N ARG A 71 19.99 -8.29 16.30
CA ARG A 71 19.23 -7.62 17.40
C ARG A 71 20.08 -6.94 18.47
N ASN A 72 21.42 -7.13 18.51
CA ASN A 72 22.29 -6.30 19.36
C ASN A 72 22.66 -4.98 18.69
N ALA A 73 22.56 -4.90 17.36
CA ALA A 73 22.70 -3.68 16.59
C ALA A 73 21.37 -2.92 16.57
N ASN A 74 21.41 -1.62 16.79
CA ASN A 74 20.27 -0.73 16.74
C ASN A 74 20.00 -0.30 15.30
N GLU A 75 19.88 -1.24 14.37
CA GLU A 75 19.64 -0.91 12.96
C GLU A 75 18.30 -0.18 12.80
N PRO A 76 18.25 0.93 12.03
CA PRO A 76 16.97 1.58 11.72
C PRO A 76 16.05 0.64 10.94
N HIS A 77 16.63 -0.19 10.07
CA HIS A 77 15.96 -1.22 9.29
C HIS A 77 16.16 -2.58 9.97
N ASP A 78 15.40 -2.82 11.04
CA ASP A 78 15.41 -4.09 11.77
C ASP A 78 15.01 -5.24 10.82
N PRO A 79 15.93 -6.16 10.48
CA PRO A 79 15.64 -7.24 9.54
C PRO A 79 14.62 -8.18 10.20
N ARG A 80 13.50 -8.43 9.52
CA ARG A 80 12.53 -9.40 10.01
C ARG A 80 12.83 -10.78 9.43
N PRO A 81 12.75 -11.87 10.21
CA PRO A 81 12.79 -13.21 9.67
C PRO A 81 11.64 -13.39 8.69
N ASN A 82 11.95 -14.02 7.56
CA ASN A 82 10.98 -14.25 6.50
C ASN A 82 10.31 -15.60 6.76
N THR A 83 9.10 -15.57 7.31
CA THR A 83 8.37 -16.77 7.75
C THR A 83 7.16 -17.07 6.86
N GLY A 84 7.05 -16.37 5.72
CA GLY A 84 5.90 -16.45 4.83
C GLY A 84 4.59 -16.12 5.56
N SER A 85 3.60 -16.96 5.32
CA SER A 85 2.27 -16.99 5.94
C SER A 85 2.25 -17.54 7.38
N PHE A 86 3.33 -18.19 7.83
CA PHE A 86 3.42 -18.72 9.19
C PHE A 86 3.66 -17.57 10.18
N ARG A 87 2.72 -17.39 11.11
CA ARG A 87 2.70 -16.31 12.13
C ARG A 87 3.66 -16.59 13.29
N ILE A 88 4.94 -16.79 12.97
CA ILE A 88 6.04 -16.95 13.92
C ILE A 88 6.37 -15.58 14.55
N ASP A 89 6.60 -15.53 15.86
CA ASP A 89 7.14 -14.34 16.53
C ASP A 89 8.58 -14.07 16.06
N PRO A 90 8.89 -12.90 15.46
CA PRO A 90 10.24 -12.54 15.06
C PRO A 90 11.30 -12.65 16.16
N ALA A 91 10.92 -12.43 17.42
CA ALA A 91 11.83 -12.55 18.56
C ALA A 91 12.19 -14.01 18.91
N SER A 92 11.41 -14.99 18.43
CA SER A 92 11.66 -16.42 18.63
C SER A 92 12.68 -17.02 17.65
N VAL A 93 12.95 -16.34 16.52
CA VAL A 93 13.92 -16.80 15.52
C VAL A 93 15.32 -16.31 15.91
N SER A 94 16.23 -17.25 16.20
CA SER A 94 17.64 -16.98 16.43
C SER A 94 18.41 -16.81 15.12
N LYS A 95 18.22 -17.71 14.15
CA LYS A 95 18.89 -17.69 12.85
C LYS A 95 17.99 -18.21 11.74
N GLN A 96 18.26 -17.76 10.53
CA GLN A 96 17.61 -18.20 9.31
C GLN A 96 18.64 -18.37 8.19
N VAL A 97 18.40 -19.38 7.34
CA VAL A 97 19.01 -19.50 6.02
C VAL A 97 17.88 -19.66 5.00
N THR A 98 17.92 -18.90 3.92
CA THR A 98 16.88 -18.91 2.86
C THR A 98 17.55 -18.92 1.50
N VAL A 99 17.00 -19.70 0.57
CA VAL A 99 17.31 -19.66 -0.85
C VAL A 99 16.17 -18.92 -1.55
N LEU A 100 16.51 -18.00 -2.45
CA LEU A 100 15.57 -17.35 -3.37
C LEU A 100 16.03 -17.65 -4.80
N GLU A 101 15.09 -18.02 -5.66
CA GLU A 101 15.32 -18.14 -7.10
C GLU A 101 15.14 -16.76 -7.75
N THR A 102 16.00 -16.46 -8.72
CA THR A 102 15.95 -15.21 -9.51
C THR A 102 15.60 -15.46 -10.99
N ASP A 103 15.68 -16.70 -11.46
CA ASP A 103 15.26 -17.09 -12.82
C ASP A 103 13.73 -17.16 -12.99
N ASP A 104 13.21 -16.53 -14.04
CA ASP A 104 11.82 -16.65 -14.56
C ASP A 104 10.65 -16.56 -13.53
N GLY A 105 10.90 -16.06 -12.32
CA GLY A 105 9.90 -15.75 -11.29
C GLY A 105 10.48 -15.70 -9.88
N TYR A 106 10.03 -14.74 -9.06
CA TYR A 106 10.46 -14.64 -7.66
C TYR A 106 9.87 -15.76 -6.79
N SER A 107 10.53 -16.92 -6.74
CA SER A 107 10.18 -18.06 -5.88
C SER A 107 11.01 -18.08 -4.58
N ARG A 108 10.56 -18.88 -3.59
CA ARG A 108 11.27 -19.03 -2.30
C ARG A 108 11.26 -20.51 -1.89
N PRO A 109 12.03 -21.36 -2.59
CA PRO A 109 11.86 -22.80 -2.52
C PRO A 109 12.11 -23.36 -1.12
N VAL A 110 13.02 -22.77 -0.33
CA VAL A 110 13.28 -23.20 1.05
C VAL A 110 13.76 -22.09 1.99
N SER A 111 13.30 -22.14 3.24
CA SER A 111 13.80 -21.37 4.37
C SER A 111 13.96 -22.26 5.60
N VAL A 112 15.18 -22.34 6.14
CA VAL A 112 15.53 -23.12 7.33
C VAL A 112 15.76 -22.16 8.51
N LEU A 113 15.01 -22.33 9.59
CA LEU A 113 15.04 -21.48 10.77
C LEU A 113 15.39 -22.27 12.03
N THR A 114 15.96 -21.59 13.02
CA THR A 114 16.16 -22.14 14.37
C THR A 114 15.96 -21.07 15.44
N GLY A 115 15.60 -21.50 16.65
CA GLY A 115 15.27 -20.66 17.80
C GLY A 115 14.16 -21.30 18.65
N ASP A 116 13.57 -20.55 19.57
CA ASP A 116 12.44 -20.98 20.43
C ASP A 116 11.09 -20.91 19.69
N ILE A 117 11.07 -21.34 18.43
CA ILE A 117 9.96 -21.17 17.48
C ILE A 117 8.77 -22.06 17.86
N GLN A 118 7.57 -21.49 17.83
CA GLN A 118 6.31 -22.20 18.00
C GLN A 118 5.37 -21.86 16.84
N LEU A 119 4.81 -22.88 16.20
CA LEU A 119 3.75 -22.73 15.21
C LEU A 119 2.38 -22.88 15.87
N ALA A 120 1.37 -22.22 15.29
CA ALA A 120 -0.01 -22.35 15.74
C ALA A 120 -0.65 -23.63 15.19
N GLY A 121 -1.54 -24.25 15.97
CA GLY A 121 -2.20 -25.51 15.64
C GLY A 121 -1.48 -26.75 16.19
N ASP A 122 -2.08 -27.92 15.98
CA ASP A 122 -1.47 -29.22 16.25
C ASP A 122 -0.82 -29.75 14.97
N GLY A 123 0.50 -29.94 14.97
CA GLY A 123 1.23 -30.44 13.81
C GLY A 123 0.93 -31.91 13.47
N ASP A 124 0.85 -32.19 12.18
CA ASP A 124 0.61 -33.49 11.60
C ASP A 124 1.91 -34.32 11.65
N ARG A 125 2.04 -35.28 12.58
CA ARG A 125 3.27 -36.06 12.71
C ARG A 125 3.53 -36.93 11.46
N ARG A 126 4.59 -36.61 10.72
CA ARG A 126 5.10 -37.33 9.54
C ARG A 126 6.44 -38.01 9.86
N GLU A 127 6.91 -38.82 8.92
CA GLU A 127 8.19 -39.51 8.94
C GLU A 127 8.75 -39.49 7.52
N THR A 128 10.01 -39.10 7.31
CA THR A 128 10.67 -39.15 6.00
C THR A 128 10.92 -40.60 5.57
N ASP A 129 11.24 -40.83 4.29
CA ASP A 129 11.53 -42.19 3.78
C ASP A 129 12.70 -42.88 4.52
N ASP A 130 13.64 -42.10 5.07
CA ASP A 130 14.78 -42.57 5.88
C ASP A 130 14.47 -42.72 7.38
N GLY A 131 13.24 -42.42 7.81
CA GLY A 131 12.75 -42.65 9.17
C GLY A 131 12.89 -41.46 10.13
N LEU A 132 13.12 -40.23 9.63
CA LEU A 132 13.17 -39.05 10.47
C LEU A 132 11.75 -38.51 10.74
N ALA A 133 11.32 -38.53 12.00
CA ALA A 133 10.03 -37.99 12.39
C ALA A 133 10.07 -36.45 12.51
N TYR A 134 9.08 -35.79 11.94
CA TYR A 134 8.87 -34.34 12.02
C TYR A 134 7.36 -34.04 12.12
N ASP A 135 6.99 -32.88 12.66
CA ASP A 135 5.59 -32.45 12.71
C ASP A 135 5.33 -31.43 11.58
N ARG A 136 4.38 -31.73 10.70
CA ARG A 136 4.03 -30.93 9.50
C ARG A 136 2.91 -29.94 9.81
N TYR A 137 3.05 -28.70 9.33
CA TYR A 137 2.08 -27.64 9.47
C TYR A 137 1.74 -27.05 8.10
N GLU A 138 0.49 -26.62 7.96
CA GLU A 138 -0.09 -25.95 6.80
C GLU A 138 -0.78 -24.67 7.27
N THR A 139 -1.19 -23.81 6.33
CA THR A 139 -1.96 -22.61 6.61
C THR A 139 -2.93 -22.35 5.47
N ASP A 140 -4.14 -21.89 5.77
CA ASP A 140 -5.16 -21.58 4.76
C ASP A 140 -4.76 -20.36 3.89
N ASP A 141 -3.80 -19.55 4.37
CA ASP A 141 -3.35 -18.30 3.75
C ASP A 141 -2.31 -18.51 2.61
N SER A 142 -1.81 -19.73 2.36
CA SER A 142 -0.82 -20.02 1.28
C SER A 142 -0.60 -21.51 1.01
N GLU A 143 -0.01 -21.85 -0.14
CA GLU A 143 0.44 -23.23 -0.45
C GLU A 143 1.72 -23.68 0.32
N LEU A 144 2.39 -22.77 1.05
CA LEU A 144 3.60 -23.10 1.84
C LEU A 144 3.32 -24.11 2.95
N VAL A 145 4.27 -25.03 3.14
CA VAL A 145 4.30 -26.04 4.19
C VAL A 145 5.47 -25.82 5.15
N ALA A 146 5.31 -26.21 6.42
CA ALA A 146 6.40 -26.17 7.40
C ALA A 146 6.61 -27.52 8.08
N GLY A 147 7.87 -27.99 8.11
CA GLY A 147 8.31 -29.19 8.82
C GLY A 147 9.10 -28.83 10.07
N VAL A 148 8.61 -29.22 11.25
CA VAL A 148 9.22 -28.91 12.55
C VAL A 148 9.90 -30.14 13.14
N THR A 149 11.14 -29.97 13.57
CA THR A 149 11.95 -30.96 14.31
C THR A 149 12.32 -30.42 15.70
N ASP A 150 13.00 -31.22 16.53
CA ASP A 150 13.52 -30.78 17.85
C ASP A 150 14.50 -29.58 17.80
N SER A 151 14.98 -29.15 16.62
CA SER A 151 16.03 -28.11 16.49
C SER A 151 15.95 -27.19 15.27
N LEU A 152 15.14 -27.53 14.27
CA LEU A 152 14.99 -26.81 13.00
C LEU A 152 13.52 -26.74 12.59
N VAL A 153 13.14 -25.61 11.99
CA VAL A 153 11.91 -25.45 11.22
C VAL A 153 12.29 -25.25 9.77
N VAL A 154 11.77 -26.08 8.86
CA VAL A 154 11.95 -25.94 7.41
C VAL A 154 10.62 -25.47 6.83
N ILE A 155 10.60 -24.29 6.20
CA ILE A 155 9.46 -23.79 5.43
C ILE A 155 9.81 -23.95 3.95
N ALA A 156 8.91 -24.52 3.16
CA ALA A 156 9.10 -24.76 1.74
C ALA A 156 7.78 -24.69 0.96
N GLU A 157 7.87 -24.70 -0.36
CA GLU A 157 6.71 -24.67 -1.26
C GLU A 157 5.99 -26.02 -1.31
N ASP A 158 6.66 -27.15 -1.04
CA ASP A 158 6.02 -28.47 -0.97
C ASP A 158 6.65 -29.45 0.05
N GLU A 159 5.95 -30.57 0.30
CA GLU A 159 6.35 -31.59 1.28
C GLU A 159 7.58 -32.41 0.84
N ALA A 160 7.88 -32.50 -0.46
CA ALA A 160 9.07 -33.16 -0.96
C ALA A 160 10.33 -32.33 -0.66
N THR A 161 10.29 -31.01 -0.82
CA THR A 161 11.41 -30.12 -0.43
C THR A 161 11.71 -30.20 1.07
N ILE A 162 10.68 -30.35 1.94
CA ILE A 162 10.88 -30.63 3.37
C ILE A 162 11.61 -31.97 3.56
N GLY A 163 11.19 -33.02 2.83
CA GLY A 163 11.83 -34.34 2.87
C GLY A 163 13.30 -34.29 2.47
N ASP A 164 13.61 -33.64 1.34
CA ASP A 164 14.97 -33.47 0.82
C ASP A 164 15.85 -32.68 1.79
N ALA A 165 15.35 -31.55 2.34
CA ALA A 165 16.08 -30.74 3.32
C ALA A 165 16.46 -31.53 4.58
N LEU A 166 15.55 -32.38 5.06
CA LEU A 166 15.78 -33.25 6.20
C LEU A 166 16.75 -34.42 5.88
N ALA A 167 16.72 -34.95 4.66
CA ALA A 167 17.67 -35.98 4.20
C ALA A 167 19.09 -35.40 4.00
N ALA A 168 19.20 -34.21 3.40
CA ALA A 168 20.44 -33.44 3.30
C ALA A 168 21.04 -33.17 4.70
N LYS A 169 20.18 -32.80 5.67
CA LYS A 169 20.60 -32.60 7.05
C LYS A 169 21.10 -33.87 7.74
N ALA A 170 20.47 -35.02 7.47
CA ALA A 170 20.91 -36.32 7.97
C ALA A 170 22.25 -36.79 7.35
N GLY A 171 22.59 -36.26 6.16
CA GLY A 171 23.72 -36.72 5.34
C GLY A 171 23.40 -37.91 4.46
N ASP A 172 22.10 -38.17 4.22
CA ASP A 172 21.60 -39.24 3.36
C ASP A 172 21.13 -38.71 1.98
N GLY A 173 20.91 -37.39 1.85
CA GLY A 173 20.62 -36.67 0.59
C GLY A 173 21.75 -35.72 0.14
N GLU A 174 21.77 -35.35 -1.14
CA GLU A 174 22.73 -34.40 -1.73
C GLU A 174 22.45 -32.95 -1.25
N ARG A 175 23.49 -32.20 -0.89
CA ARG A 175 23.39 -30.86 -0.29
C ARG A 175 23.61 -29.75 -1.33
N LEU A 176 23.00 -28.57 -1.12
CA LEU A 176 23.17 -27.42 -2.01
C LEU A 176 24.64 -27.05 -2.22
N LEU A 177 25.43 -26.98 -1.14
CA LEU A 177 26.86 -26.64 -1.20
C LEU A 177 27.72 -27.72 -1.90
N GLU A 178 27.23 -28.97 -1.99
CA GLU A 178 27.91 -30.03 -2.73
C GLU A 178 27.59 -30.00 -4.24
N ALA A 179 26.43 -29.48 -4.60
CA ALA A 179 26.03 -29.22 -5.98
C ALA A 179 26.68 -27.94 -6.53
N GLU A 180 26.60 -26.85 -5.75
CA GLU A 180 27.08 -25.52 -6.09
C GLU A 180 28.24 -25.07 -5.17
N PRO A 181 29.48 -25.54 -5.45
CA PRO A 181 30.64 -25.24 -4.61
C PRO A 181 31.04 -23.76 -4.61
N VAL A 182 30.60 -22.99 -5.62
CA VAL A 182 30.81 -21.53 -5.66
C VAL A 182 30.19 -20.84 -4.44
N ILE A 183 29.03 -21.34 -3.96
CA ILE A 183 28.37 -20.81 -2.76
C ILE A 183 29.15 -21.21 -1.49
N GLU A 184 29.80 -22.38 -1.46
CA GLU A 184 30.67 -22.78 -0.35
C GLU A 184 31.91 -21.87 -0.28
N ASP A 185 32.61 -21.68 -1.40
CA ASP A 185 33.77 -20.78 -1.51
C ASP A 185 33.42 -19.33 -1.10
N ALA A 186 32.25 -18.83 -1.54
CA ALA A 186 31.72 -17.51 -1.20
C ALA A 186 31.35 -17.34 0.29
N LEU A 187 30.88 -18.40 0.96
CA LEU A 187 30.60 -18.38 2.40
C LEU A 187 31.87 -18.52 3.24
N GLU A 188 32.91 -19.19 2.73
CA GLU A 188 34.21 -19.33 3.40
C GLU A 188 35.10 -18.07 3.30
N SER A 189 34.90 -17.18 2.31
CA SER A 189 35.75 -16.00 2.09
C SER A 189 35.71 -15.00 3.26
N HIS A 190 34.56 -14.88 3.92
CA HIS A 190 34.35 -14.01 5.06
C HIS A 190 33.90 -14.76 6.33
N SER A 191 34.24 -14.22 7.51
CA SER A 191 33.70 -14.69 8.80
C SER A 191 32.83 -13.59 9.42
N ALA A 192 31.51 -13.77 9.31
CA ALA A 192 30.52 -12.73 9.60
C ALA A 192 29.31 -13.26 10.39
N ASP A 193 28.48 -12.35 10.92
CA ASP A 193 27.24 -12.69 11.62
C ASP A 193 26.06 -12.83 10.64
N SER A 194 26.17 -12.36 9.38
CA SER A 194 25.17 -12.57 8.33
C SER A 194 25.82 -12.48 6.94
N TYR A 195 25.22 -13.15 5.96
CA TYR A 195 25.68 -13.26 4.58
C TYR A 195 24.50 -13.12 3.62
N VAL A 196 24.74 -12.50 2.47
CA VAL A 196 23.93 -12.66 1.25
C VAL A 196 24.92 -13.03 0.15
N VAL A 197 24.75 -14.21 -0.45
CA VAL A 197 25.53 -14.69 -1.60
C VAL A 197 24.60 -14.72 -2.80
N GLN A 198 25.03 -14.16 -3.92
CA GLN A 198 24.28 -14.16 -5.18
C GLN A 198 25.15 -14.74 -6.30
N ILE A 199 24.54 -15.60 -7.12
CA ILE A 199 25.11 -16.14 -8.36
C ILE A 199 24.14 -15.90 -9.53
N GLY A 200 24.67 -15.86 -10.76
CA GLY A 200 23.88 -15.68 -11.99
C GLY A 200 23.76 -14.22 -12.46
N ASP A 201 23.18 -14.05 -13.66
CA ASP A 201 23.21 -12.81 -14.44
C ASP A 201 22.51 -11.59 -13.80
N GLU A 202 21.60 -11.79 -12.84
CA GLU A 202 20.79 -10.70 -12.22
C GLU A 202 21.48 -10.06 -11.00
N SER A 203 22.82 -9.94 -11.00
CA SER A 203 23.55 -9.38 -9.86
C SER A 203 23.15 -7.92 -9.58
N GLY A 204 22.63 -7.65 -8.38
CA GLY A 204 21.97 -6.37 -8.05
C GLY A 204 22.89 -5.14 -7.92
N LEU A 205 24.19 -5.29 -8.22
CA LEU A 205 25.15 -4.21 -8.32
C LEU A 205 25.45 -3.99 -9.80
N SER A 206 24.91 -2.92 -10.39
CA SER A 206 24.91 -2.62 -11.84
C SER A 206 26.30 -2.69 -12.48
N ALA A 207 26.71 -3.88 -12.89
CA ALA A 207 27.95 -4.17 -13.60
C ALA A 207 27.61 -4.50 -15.06
N ASP A 208 26.81 -3.63 -15.71
CA ASP A 208 26.12 -3.86 -16.99
C ASP A 208 27.03 -4.19 -18.20
N ASP A 209 28.36 -4.16 -18.01
CA ASP A 209 29.41 -4.43 -19.00
C ASP A 209 30.44 -5.51 -18.54
N ALA A 210 30.22 -6.23 -17.43
CA ALA A 210 31.18 -7.20 -16.87
C ALA A 210 30.52 -8.49 -16.35
N ASP A 211 31.06 -9.65 -16.73
CA ASP A 211 30.57 -10.97 -16.33
C ASP A 211 30.98 -11.29 -14.87
N VAL A 212 30.01 -11.52 -13.98
CA VAL A 212 30.21 -11.73 -12.53
C VAL A 212 29.97 -13.21 -12.18
N GLU A 213 30.97 -13.86 -11.57
CA GLU A 213 30.88 -15.25 -11.09
C GLU A 213 30.02 -15.32 -9.81
N TYR A 214 30.24 -14.42 -8.85
CA TYR A 214 29.38 -14.24 -7.67
C TYR A 214 29.56 -12.89 -6.96
N VAL A 215 28.58 -12.55 -6.12
CA VAL A 215 28.63 -11.43 -5.16
C VAL A 215 28.38 -11.94 -3.75
N VAL A 216 29.23 -11.55 -2.80
CA VAL A 216 29.03 -11.76 -1.35
C VAL A 216 28.83 -10.42 -0.66
N ARG A 217 27.81 -10.35 0.19
CA ARG A 217 27.62 -9.27 1.16
C ARG A 217 27.67 -9.84 2.57
N ALA A 218 28.83 -9.77 3.20
CA ALA A 218 29.08 -10.20 4.56
C ALA A 218 28.84 -9.05 5.55
N MET A 219 28.17 -9.32 6.67
CA MET A 219 27.82 -8.32 7.68
C MET A 219 28.20 -8.80 9.09
N THR A 220 29.02 -8.01 9.80
CA THR A 220 29.50 -8.34 11.15
C THR A 220 29.12 -7.25 12.15
N VAL A 221 28.41 -7.62 13.21
CA VAL A 221 28.02 -6.69 14.28
C VAL A 221 29.23 -6.40 15.16
N ARG A 222 29.79 -5.19 15.04
CA ARG A 222 30.95 -4.75 15.84
C ARG A 222 30.50 -4.27 17.21
N ASP A 223 29.49 -3.42 17.26
CA ASP A 223 28.87 -2.90 18.49
C ASP A 223 27.42 -2.43 18.19
N PRO A 224 26.64 -1.99 19.20
CA PRO A 224 25.23 -1.63 18.99
C PRO A 224 24.95 -0.55 17.94
N ASP A 225 25.93 0.30 17.61
CA ASP A 225 25.77 1.36 16.62
C ASP A 225 26.73 1.17 15.42
N THR A 226 27.27 -0.05 15.20
CA THR A 226 28.20 -0.34 14.10
C THR A 226 28.13 -1.76 13.57
N ILE A 227 27.92 -1.86 12.26
CA ILE A 227 28.05 -3.09 11.48
C ILE A 227 29.12 -2.88 10.43
N GLU A 228 30.14 -3.72 10.44
CA GLU A 228 31.06 -3.83 9.32
C GLU A 228 30.36 -4.60 8.19
N VAL A 229 30.36 -4.03 7.00
CA VAL A 229 29.88 -4.66 5.77
C VAL A 229 31.06 -4.83 4.84
N ALA A 230 31.25 -6.06 4.35
CA ALA A 230 32.17 -6.35 3.25
C ALA A 230 31.33 -6.81 2.04
N HIS A 231 31.55 -6.16 0.89
CA HIS A 231 31.08 -6.64 -0.39
C HIS A 231 32.27 -7.23 -1.14
N GLU A 232 32.18 -8.49 -1.54
CA GLU A 232 33.15 -9.15 -2.40
C GLU A 232 32.47 -9.47 -3.73
N ILE A 233 33.07 -9.02 -4.83
CA ILE A 233 32.58 -9.26 -6.19
C ILE A 233 33.69 -10.00 -6.93
N VAL A 234 33.34 -11.15 -7.50
CA VAL A 234 34.27 -11.99 -8.26
C VAL A 234 33.82 -12.01 -9.72
N PHE A 235 34.70 -11.58 -10.61
CA PHE A 235 34.47 -11.48 -12.06
C PHE A 235 35.03 -12.71 -12.79
N GLU A 236 34.45 -13.07 -13.94
CA GLU A 236 34.96 -14.19 -14.75
C GLU A 236 36.36 -13.90 -15.33
N ASP A 237 36.66 -12.63 -15.70
CA ASP A 237 37.99 -12.19 -16.13
C ASP A 237 38.53 -11.03 -15.25
N ALA A 238 39.79 -11.16 -14.85
CA ALA A 238 40.54 -10.08 -14.18
C ALA A 238 40.77 -8.85 -15.08
N ALA A 239 40.46 -8.95 -16.38
CA ALA A 239 40.44 -7.83 -17.31
C ALA A 239 39.30 -6.83 -17.04
N ASP A 240 38.20 -7.27 -16.42
CA ASP A 240 37.00 -6.46 -16.22
C ASP A 240 37.10 -5.59 -14.95
N VAL A 241 38.02 -5.95 -14.04
CA VAL A 241 38.41 -5.14 -12.88
C VAL A 241 39.22 -3.91 -13.33
N THR A 242 38.51 -2.87 -13.75
CA THR A 242 39.06 -1.58 -14.19
C THR A 242 39.08 -0.54 -13.06
N ASP A 243 39.97 0.45 -13.16
CA ASP A 243 40.00 1.59 -12.22
C ASP A 243 38.66 2.35 -12.20
N GLU A 244 37.97 2.45 -13.36
CA GLU A 244 36.66 3.09 -13.52
C GLU A 244 35.54 2.32 -12.82
N LEU A 245 35.54 0.99 -12.92
CA LEU A 245 34.64 0.12 -12.17
C LEU A 245 34.84 0.26 -10.66
N VAL A 246 36.10 0.31 -10.20
CA VAL A 246 36.44 0.50 -8.78
C VAL A 246 35.99 1.87 -8.28
N GLU A 247 36.22 2.94 -9.04
CA GLU A 247 35.74 4.29 -8.68
C GLU A 247 34.20 4.33 -8.60
N ARG A 248 33.49 3.70 -9.54
CA ARG A 248 32.02 3.59 -9.53
C ARG A 248 31.50 2.84 -8.31
N LEU A 249 31.98 1.63 -8.05
CA LEU A 249 31.56 0.81 -6.91
C LEU A 249 31.89 1.48 -5.56
N THR A 250 32.94 2.32 -5.51
CA THR A 250 33.23 3.17 -4.34
C THR A 250 32.19 4.28 -4.20
N GLY A 251 31.78 4.89 -5.31
CA GLY A 251 30.73 5.91 -5.36
C GLY A 251 29.36 5.39 -4.93
N ASP A 252 29.00 4.17 -5.30
CA ASP A 252 27.73 3.53 -4.89
C ASP A 252 27.63 3.40 -3.35
N LEU A 253 28.76 3.28 -2.65
CA LEU A 253 28.83 3.24 -1.18
C LEU A 253 28.97 4.60 -0.51
N ALA A 254 29.17 5.69 -1.26
CA ALA A 254 29.20 7.05 -0.71
C ALA A 254 27.83 7.50 -0.16
N TYR A 255 26.74 6.87 -0.61
CA TYR A 255 25.37 7.09 -0.12
C TYR A 255 25.03 6.30 1.16
N MET A 256 26.01 5.64 1.78
CA MET A 256 25.86 4.90 3.03
C MET A 256 26.55 5.62 4.18
N ALA A 257 25.83 5.82 5.29
CA ALA A 257 26.41 6.46 6.47
C ALA A 257 27.47 5.55 7.08
N THR A 258 28.72 6.02 7.07
CA THR A 258 29.90 5.19 7.38
C THR A 258 30.83 5.87 8.38
N LYS A 259 31.47 5.07 9.25
CA LYS A 259 32.45 5.51 10.24
C LYS A 259 33.84 5.74 9.62
N GLY A 260 33.88 6.55 8.57
CA GLY A 260 35.08 6.86 7.78
C GLY A 260 35.02 6.28 6.37
N GLU A 261 36.04 6.61 5.58
CA GLU A 261 36.11 6.24 4.16
C GLU A 261 36.11 4.71 3.96
N PRO A 262 35.32 4.18 3.01
CA PRO A 262 35.35 2.76 2.66
C PRO A 262 36.73 2.38 2.09
N THR A 263 37.16 1.15 2.35
CA THR A 263 38.41 0.61 1.79
C THR A 263 38.12 -0.37 0.68
N VAL A 264 38.68 -0.13 -0.51
CA VAL A 264 38.66 -1.09 -1.63
C VAL A 264 40.01 -1.78 -1.76
N GLU A 265 39.99 -3.10 -1.84
CA GLU A 265 41.13 -3.95 -2.18
C GLU A 265 40.80 -4.75 -3.46
N THR A 266 41.80 -4.94 -4.34
CA THR A 266 41.64 -5.72 -5.57
C THR A 266 42.73 -6.79 -5.67
N ASP A 267 42.34 -8.04 -5.95
CA ASP A 267 43.28 -9.15 -6.21
C ASP A 267 42.83 -9.97 -7.43
N GLY A 268 43.41 -9.66 -8.59
CA GLY A 268 43.07 -10.31 -9.85
C GLY A 268 41.64 -9.97 -10.29
N ALA A 269 40.75 -10.95 -10.24
CA ALA A 269 39.34 -10.80 -10.60
C ALA A 269 38.43 -10.57 -9.38
N VAL A 270 39.00 -10.39 -8.18
CA VAL A 270 38.25 -10.13 -6.94
C VAL A 270 38.35 -8.65 -6.59
N VAL A 271 37.21 -8.03 -6.29
CA VAL A 271 37.09 -6.69 -5.71
C VAL A 271 36.42 -6.83 -4.35
N THR A 272 37.12 -6.48 -3.28
CA THR A 272 36.59 -6.48 -1.91
C THR A 272 36.46 -5.04 -1.41
N ILE A 273 35.26 -4.64 -1.01
CA ILE A 273 34.98 -3.31 -0.47
C ILE A 273 34.45 -3.44 0.95
N THR A 274 35.16 -2.85 1.91
CA THR A 274 34.79 -2.89 3.34
C THR A 274 34.42 -1.51 3.85
N ALA A 275 33.31 -1.41 4.58
CA ALA A 275 32.83 -0.18 5.21
C ALA A 275 32.23 -0.48 6.60
N GLU A 276 32.41 0.43 7.57
CA GLU A 276 31.73 0.36 8.87
C GLU A 276 30.49 1.26 8.84
N ARG A 277 29.27 0.70 8.86
CA ARG A 277 28.01 1.48 8.93
C ARG A 277 27.89 2.23 10.26
N ASP A 278 27.52 3.50 10.21
CA ASP A 278 27.13 4.27 11.40
C ASP A 278 25.62 4.24 11.61
N LEU A 279 25.15 3.28 12.41
CA LEU A 279 23.72 3.12 12.70
C LEU A 279 23.16 4.25 13.59
N ALA A 280 24.00 5.07 14.22
CA ALA A 280 23.54 6.27 14.91
C ALA A 280 23.26 7.40 13.90
N ALA A 281 24.12 7.57 12.89
CA ALA A 281 23.88 8.50 11.78
C ALA A 281 22.68 8.07 10.92
N GLU A 282 22.56 6.79 10.54
CA GLU A 282 21.39 6.29 9.80
C GLU A 282 20.07 6.52 10.57
N ARG A 283 20.06 6.32 11.89
CA ARG A 283 18.88 6.62 12.72
C ARG A 283 18.66 8.12 12.89
N ALA A 284 19.70 8.95 12.90
CA ALA A 284 19.52 10.39 12.94
C ALA A 284 18.82 10.84 11.65
N ALA A 285 19.38 10.51 10.49
CA ALA A 285 18.81 10.77 9.17
C ALA A 285 17.37 10.25 9.02
N ARG A 286 17.10 8.98 9.37
CA ARG A 286 15.74 8.42 9.27
C ARG A 286 14.70 9.11 10.17
N ASN A 287 15.12 9.70 11.28
CA ASN A 287 14.22 10.45 12.16
C ASN A 287 14.20 11.95 11.87
N HIS A 288 15.04 12.43 10.93
CA HIS A 288 15.17 13.82 10.53
C HIS A 288 14.15 14.11 9.43
N GLU A 289 13.10 14.85 9.77
CA GLU A 289 11.99 15.15 8.86
C GLU A 289 12.42 16.30 7.93
N SER A 290 13.15 16.01 6.84
CA SER A 290 13.69 17.06 5.97
C SER A 290 13.85 16.71 4.48
N PRO A 291 13.79 17.73 3.60
CA PRO A 291 13.28 19.06 3.89
C PRO A 291 11.78 18.97 4.20
N GLY A 292 11.26 19.86 5.05
CA GLY A 292 9.82 19.91 5.32
C GLY A 292 9.02 20.06 4.03
N PHE A 293 7.77 19.57 4.01
CA PHE A 293 6.95 19.64 2.80
C PHE A 293 6.73 21.09 2.36
N LEU A 294 6.85 21.36 1.06
CA LEU A 294 6.74 22.70 0.50
C LEU A 294 5.27 23.16 0.49
N ARG A 295 5.03 24.41 0.93
CA ARG A 295 3.73 25.08 0.90
C ARG A 295 3.83 26.34 0.05
N PRO A 296 3.52 26.27 -1.25
CA PRO A 296 3.44 27.48 -2.06
C PRO A 296 2.23 28.32 -1.65
N GLU A 297 2.34 29.64 -1.83
CA GLU A 297 1.17 30.51 -1.73
C GLU A 297 0.10 30.11 -2.75
N ARG A 298 -1.17 30.19 -2.32
CA ARG A 298 -2.31 29.76 -3.15
C ARG A 298 -2.85 30.86 -4.06
N ASP A 299 -2.64 32.11 -3.66
CA ASP A 299 -3.16 33.30 -4.31
C ASP A 299 -1.98 34.04 -4.97
N VAL A 300 -1.36 33.40 -5.98
CA VAL A 300 -0.17 33.93 -6.70
C VAL A 300 -0.55 35.15 -7.53
N ASP A 301 0.04 36.32 -7.25
CA ASP A 301 -0.16 37.55 -8.02
C ASP A 301 0.94 37.71 -9.09
N PRO A 302 0.62 37.67 -10.40
CA PRO A 302 1.61 37.82 -11.47
C PRO A 302 2.23 39.23 -11.59
N ASP A 303 1.76 40.22 -10.81
CA ASP A 303 2.40 41.55 -10.71
C ASP A 303 3.51 41.61 -9.61
N ASP A 304 3.72 40.55 -8.81
CA ASP A 304 4.79 40.50 -7.79
C ASP A 304 6.18 40.15 -8.38
N ASP A 305 7.25 40.51 -7.66
CA ASP A 305 8.64 40.28 -8.11
C ASP A 305 9.11 38.82 -7.87
N VAL A 306 8.59 38.13 -6.83
CA VAL A 306 9.00 36.78 -6.41
C VAL A 306 7.81 35.96 -5.89
N LEU A 307 7.84 34.64 -6.08
CA LEU A 307 6.96 33.68 -5.43
C LEU A 307 7.55 33.25 -4.08
N GLU A 308 6.80 33.40 -2.99
CA GLU A 308 7.14 32.86 -1.68
C GLU A 308 6.62 31.41 -1.50
N ILE A 309 7.48 30.51 -1.02
CA ILE A 309 7.12 29.12 -0.67
C ILE A 309 7.52 28.86 0.79
N GLU A 310 6.54 28.62 1.65
CA GLU A 310 6.76 28.31 3.07
C GLU A 310 7.28 26.87 3.21
N ILE A 311 8.36 26.69 3.99
CA ILE A 311 8.81 25.38 4.45
C ILE A 311 7.83 24.91 5.54
N GLY A 312 7.12 23.83 5.25
CA GLY A 312 6.20 23.19 6.18
C GLY A 312 6.92 22.52 7.35
N ARG A 313 6.23 21.56 7.99
CA ARG A 313 6.80 20.84 9.13
C ARG A 313 8.05 20.07 8.71
N GLY A 314 9.16 20.32 9.40
CA GLY A 314 10.42 19.61 9.26
C GLY A 314 11.46 20.02 10.31
N ASP A 315 12.55 19.27 10.37
CA ASP A 315 13.71 19.57 11.22
C ASP A 315 14.64 20.62 10.58
N PRO A 316 15.32 21.47 11.38
CA PRO A 316 16.28 22.46 10.88
C PRO A 316 17.40 21.86 10.03
N THR A 317 17.53 22.29 8.77
CA THR A 317 18.53 21.76 7.82
C THR A 317 19.40 22.86 7.20
N PRO A 318 20.75 22.74 7.21
CA PRO A 318 21.63 23.74 6.61
C PRO A 318 21.44 23.88 5.10
N VAL A 319 21.44 25.11 4.60
CA VAL A 319 21.26 25.41 3.16
C VAL A 319 22.44 24.90 2.30
N GLU A 320 23.59 24.64 2.91
CA GLU A 320 24.74 24.00 2.24
C GLU A 320 24.54 22.51 1.93
N ASP A 321 23.65 21.83 2.66
CA ASP A 321 23.28 20.42 2.47
C ASP A 321 22.01 20.28 1.59
N LEU A 322 21.50 21.40 1.06
CA LEU A 322 20.26 21.48 0.27
C LEU A 322 20.51 21.95 -1.16
N SER A 323 19.79 21.35 -2.11
CA SER A 323 19.58 21.89 -3.47
C SER A 323 18.09 22.12 -3.71
N LEU A 324 17.76 23.15 -4.48
CA LEU A 324 16.41 23.36 -5.01
C LEU A 324 16.47 23.11 -6.51
N GLU A 325 15.50 22.36 -7.01
CA GLU A 325 15.27 22.16 -8.43
C GLU A 325 13.93 22.77 -8.82
N VAL A 326 13.94 23.44 -9.97
CA VAL A 326 12.81 24.14 -10.59
C VAL A 326 12.75 23.59 -12.01
N ASP A 327 11.64 22.91 -12.34
CA ASP A 327 11.49 22.08 -13.55
C ASP A 327 12.66 21.10 -13.80
N ASP A 328 13.03 20.34 -12.76
CA ASP A 328 14.15 19.39 -12.74
C ASP A 328 15.56 19.99 -13.04
N GLU A 329 15.70 21.32 -13.10
CA GLU A 329 17.01 22.02 -13.18
C GLU A 329 17.42 22.65 -11.84
N GLU A 330 18.71 22.53 -11.44
CA GLU A 330 19.25 23.10 -10.19
C GLU A 330 19.18 24.65 -10.21
N TYR A 331 18.43 25.22 -9.27
CA TYR A 331 18.15 26.65 -9.18
C TYR A 331 19.14 27.38 -8.26
N ASP A 332 19.43 28.67 -8.54
CA ASP A 332 20.55 29.38 -7.91
C ASP A 332 20.32 29.60 -6.40
N ARG A 333 21.18 28.97 -5.58
CA ARG A 333 21.18 29.07 -4.11
C ARG A 333 21.40 30.50 -3.59
N GLU A 334 22.03 31.40 -4.37
CA GLU A 334 22.12 32.83 -3.99
C GLU A 334 20.76 33.56 -4.12
N ILE A 335 19.80 33.01 -4.87
CA ILE A 335 18.43 33.51 -5.02
C ILE A 335 17.52 32.82 -4.01
N TRP A 336 17.27 31.51 -4.17
CA TRP A 336 16.13 30.87 -3.51
C TRP A 336 16.21 30.79 -1.98
N ALA A 337 17.43 30.77 -1.43
CA ALA A 337 17.62 30.67 0.00
C ALA A 337 17.31 31.98 0.77
N ASP A 338 17.05 33.11 0.09
CA ASP A 338 16.88 34.47 0.67
C ASP A 338 17.89 34.81 1.79
N GLY A 339 19.13 34.33 1.65
CA GLY A 339 20.19 34.52 2.65
C GLY A 339 20.03 33.73 3.97
N HIS A 340 19.10 32.78 4.04
CA HIS A 340 19.06 31.75 5.09
C HIS A 340 20.34 30.90 5.05
N GLY A 341 20.88 30.57 6.22
CA GLY A 341 21.96 29.57 6.36
C GLY A 341 21.44 28.18 6.79
N THR A 342 20.19 28.12 7.22
CA THR A 342 19.47 26.95 7.71
C THR A 342 17.99 27.25 7.48
N LEU A 343 17.24 26.27 6.98
CA LEU A 343 15.78 26.35 6.86
C LEU A 343 15.13 25.66 8.06
N GLU A 344 14.15 26.28 8.68
CA GLU A 344 13.30 25.73 9.75
C GLU A 344 11.80 25.80 9.37
N GLU A 345 10.91 25.12 10.11
CA GLU A 345 9.45 25.21 9.90
C GLU A 345 8.97 26.67 9.97
N GLY A 346 8.36 27.15 8.88
CA GLY A 346 7.87 28.52 8.73
C GLY A 346 8.88 29.53 8.18
N ASP A 347 10.08 29.10 7.78
CA ASP A 347 10.94 29.87 6.88
C ASP A 347 10.38 29.85 5.44
N THR A 348 10.78 30.82 4.62
CA THR A 348 10.35 30.96 3.22
C THR A 348 11.56 30.78 2.29
N ILE A 349 11.36 30.06 1.18
CA ILE A 349 12.25 30.09 0.01
C ILE A 349 11.56 30.87 -1.12
N VAL A 350 12.34 31.43 -2.04
CA VAL A 350 11.82 32.28 -3.13
C VAL A 350 12.18 31.75 -4.52
N ILE A 351 11.33 32.05 -5.50
CA ILE A 351 11.61 31.87 -6.94
C ILE A 351 11.29 33.21 -7.62
N ASP A 352 12.14 33.69 -8.54
CA ASP A 352 11.84 34.92 -9.29
C ASP A 352 10.58 34.71 -10.14
N MET A 353 9.61 35.64 -10.14
CA MET A 353 8.34 35.44 -10.87
C MET A 353 8.52 35.37 -12.41
N ASP A 354 9.64 35.86 -12.93
CA ASP A 354 10.03 35.69 -14.34
C ASP A 354 10.33 34.21 -14.70
N ASP A 355 10.60 33.34 -13.70
CA ASP A 355 10.86 31.90 -13.85
C ASP A 355 9.64 31.03 -13.43
N VAL A 356 8.51 31.63 -13.03
CA VAL A 356 7.32 30.90 -12.56
C VAL A 356 6.34 30.62 -13.71
N GLU A 357 6.38 29.38 -14.20
CA GLU A 357 5.46 28.92 -15.25
C GLU A 357 4.28 28.09 -14.68
N PRO A 358 3.16 27.97 -15.42
CA PRO A 358 2.08 27.02 -15.12
C PRO A 358 2.60 25.58 -14.97
N ASN A 359 2.01 24.81 -14.05
CA ASN A 359 2.39 23.43 -13.74
C ASN A 359 3.86 23.21 -13.29
N LEU A 360 4.56 24.26 -12.85
CA LEU A 360 5.97 24.20 -12.47
C LEU A 360 6.23 23.20 -11.33
N SER A 361 7.12 22.24 -11.58
CA SER A 361 7.66 21.32 -10.57
C SER A 361 8.72 22.04 -9.72
N VAL A 362 8.57 22.00 -8.40
CA VAL A 362 9.57 22.51 -7.44
C VAL A 362 9.93 21.40 -6.48
N THR A 363 11.20 20.98 -6.48
CA THR A 363 11.72 19.91 -5.63
C THR A 363 12.91 20.40 -4.83
N ILE A 364 12.81 20.36 -3.50
CA ILE A 364 13.96 20.58 -2.62
C ILE A 364 14.55 19.22 -2.22
N ARG A 365 15.85 19.03 -2.43
CA ARG A 365 16.59 17.82 -2.04
C ARG A 365 17.56 18.11 -0.91
N HIS A 366 17.77 17.10 -0.07
CA HIS A 366 18.69 17.09 1.04
C HIS A 366 19.54 15.83 0.94
N ASP A 367 20.81 16.04 0.61
CA ASP A 367 21.82 14.98 0.56
C ASP A 367 22.51 14.91 1.91
N HIS A 368 22.31 13.80 2.63
CA HIS A 368 22.87 13.58 3.97
C HIS A 368 23.70 12.30 4.00
N GLU A 369 24.50 12.11 5.05
CA GLU A 369 25.43 10.97 5.18
C GLU A 369 24.75 9.59 5.00
N ALA A 370 23.43 9.46 5.22
CA ALA A 370 22.67 8.21 5.06
C ALA A 370 21.83 8.11 3.75
N GLY A 371 22.12 8.91 2.72
CA GLY A 371 21.42 8.92 1.43
C GLY A 371 20.78 10.27 1.08
N GLY A 372 19.81 10.27 0.16
CA GLY A 372 19.06 11.47 -0.23
C GLY A 372 17.62 11.47 0.30
N SER A 373 17.09 12.67 0.54
CA SER A 373 15.69 12.93 0.87
C SER A 373 15.17 14.10 0.04
N ALA A 374 13.89 14.08 -0.36
CA ALA A 374 13.33 15.09 -1.26
C ALA A 374 11.88 15.42 -0.90
N SER A 375 11.52 16.70 -1.03
CA SER A 375 10.16 17.22 -0.91
C SER A 375 9.80 17.99 -2.16
N SER A 376 8.73 17.56 -2.84
CA SER A 376 8.28 18.13 -4.12
C SER A 376 6.88 18.75 -3.99
N THR A 377 6.63 19.79 -4.76
CA THR A 377 5.30 20.41 -4.95
C THR A 377 5.15 20.92 -6.39
N THR A 378 3.91 21.14 -6.81
CA THR A 378 3.61 21.75 -8.11
C THR A 378 2.98 23.12 -7.90
N ILE A 379 3.53 24.15 -8.54
CA ILE A 379 3.00 25.51 -8.56
C ILE A 379 2.06 25.63 -9.76
N LEU A 380 0.93 26.35 -9.62
CA LEU A 380 0.00 26.62 -10.72
C LEU A 380 -0.43 25.35 -11.50
N GLY A 381 -0.47 24.18 -10.85
CA GLY A 381 -0.89 22.92 -11.48
C GLY A 381 -2.41 22.69 -11.51
N HIS A 382 -3.20 23.68 -11.06
CA HIS A 382 -4.67 23.57 -10.96
C HIS A 382 -5.31 24.91 -11.30
N PHE A 383 -5.79 25.04 -12.53
CA PHE A 383 -6.53 26.21 -13.02
C PHE A 383 -8.03 25.91 -13.15
N HIS A 384 -8.86 26.93 -12.94
CA HIS A 384 -10.31 26.86 -13.10
C HIS A 384 -10.71 27.07 -14.56
N PHE A 385 -11.40 26.06 -15.09
CA PHE A 385 -12.10 26.11 -16.36
C PHE A 385 -13.55 25.72 -16.10
N ASP A 386 -14.48 26.52 -16.63
CA ASP A 386 -15.89 26.16 -16.67
C ASP A 386 -16.16 25.30 -17.92
N PHE A 387 -16.86 24.18 -17.72
CA PHE A 387 -17.08 23.16 -18.76
C PHE A 387 -18.58 23.00 -19.02
N ALA A 388 -19.00 23.21 -20.27
CA ALA A 388 -20.39 23.07 -20.70
C ALA A 388 -20.48 22.11 -21.89
N TYR A 389 -21.09 20.93 -21.66
CA TYR A 389 -21.28 19.90 -22.68
C TYR A 389 -22.66 19.99 -23.33
N ASP A 390 -22.71 19.95 -24.66
CA ASP A 390 -23.92 19.81 -25.48
C ASP A 390 -23.94 18.41 -26.10
N ALA A 391 -24.86 17.58 -25.61
CA ALA A 391 -25.02 16.18 -26.04
C ALA A 391 -25.71 16.02 -27.40
N ASP A 392 -26.46 17.02 -27.88
CA ASP A 392 -27.09 16.97 -29.22
C ASP A 392 -26.10 17.37 -30.32
N ALA A 393 -25.07 18.16 -29.97
CA ALA A 393 -24.01 18.60 -30.86
C ALA A 393 -22.70 17.78 -30.73
N GLU A 394 -22.55 16.96 -29.68
CA GLU A 394 -21.30 16.31 -29.27
C GLU A 394 -20.14 17.32 -29.12
N THR A 395 -20.42 18.45 -28.47
CA THR A 395 -19.45 19.53 -28.27
C THR A 395 -19.26 19.91 -26.81
N LEU A 396 -18.01 20.07 -26.38
CA LEU A 396 -17.65 20.63 -25.09
C LEU A 396 -17.17 22.08 -25.29
N THR A 397 -17.78 23.02 -24.59
CA THR A 397 -17.27 24.40 -24.47
C THR A 397 -16.47 24.51 -23.16
N LEU A 398 -15.28 25.10 -23.26
CA LEU A 398 -14.37 25.36 -22.16
C LEU A 398 -14.20 26.88 -22.05
N GLU A 399 -14.53 27.47 -20.91
CA GLU A 399 -14.29 28.89 -20.60
C GLU A 399 -13.17 28.97 -19.55
N TYR A 400 -12.10 29.70 -19.84
CA TYR A 400 -11.07 29.97 -18.84
C TYR A 400 -11.58 30.98 -17.81
N ALA A 401 -11.44 30.68 -16.52
CA ALA A 401 -12.17 31.39 -15.46
C ALA A 401 -11.28 32.04 -14.37
N ASP A 402 -9.96 31.85 -14.43
CA ASP A 402 -9.01 32.50 -13.51
C ASP A 402 -8.51 33.86 -14.03
N ASP A 403 -8.01 34.69 -13.10
CA ASP A 403 -7.46 36.02 -13.37
C ASP A 403 -5.98 35.99 -13.86
N PHE A 404 -5.27 34.87 -13.69
CA PHE A 404 -3.87 34.70 -14.10
C PHE A 404 -3.74 34.60 -15.64
N PRO A 405 -2.70 35.17 -16.28
CA PRO A 405 -2.53 35.06 -17.73
C PRO A 405 -1.89 33.73 -18.15
N LEU A 406 -2.54 32.96 -19.04
CA LEU A 406 -1.96 31.76 -19.66
C LEU A 406 -1.62 32.00 -21.13
N GLU A 407 -0.40 31.67 -21.57
CA GLU A 407 -0.05 31.74 -23.00
C GLU A 407 -0.73 30.60 -23.79
N GLY A 408 -1.79 30.93 -24.54
CA GLY A 408 -2.65 29.93 -25.17
C GLY A 408 -2.00 29.07 -26.26
N ASP A 409 -0.85 29.46 -26.81
CA ASP A 409 -0.06 28.60 -27.72
C ASP A 409 0.60 27.41 -26.98
N SER A 410 0.81 27.54 -25.66
CA SER A 410 1.36 26.50 -24.76
C SER A 410 0.26 25.65 -24.11
N VAL A 411 -1.01 26.07 -24.19
CA VAL A 411 -2.15 25.30 -23.67
C VAL A 411 -2.68 24.32 -24.74
N SER A 412 -2.73 23.03 -24.39
CA SER A 412 -3.32 21.98 -25.21
C SER A 412 -4.56 21.37 -24.55
N LEU A 413 -5.42 20.76 -25.37
CA LEU A 413 -6.51 19.89 -24.95
C LEU A 413 -6.20 18.47 -25.42
N ALA A 414 -6.31 17.50 -24.52
CA ALA A 414 -6.09 16.08 -24.82
C ALA A 414 -7.32 15.26 -24.37
N VAL A 415 -7.91 14.50 -25.28
CA VAL A 415 -9.10 13.68 -25.00
C VAL A 415 -8.70 12.22 -24.88
N TYR A 416 -9.17 11.58 -23.82
CA TYR A 416 -8.97 10.18 -23.53
C TYR A 416 -10.32 9.46 -23.40
N GLU A 417 -10.37 8.20 -23.84
CA GLU A 417 -11.56 7.34 -23.74
C GLU A 417 -11.93 7.10 -22.26
N ASP A 418 -10.92 6.85 -21.41
CA ASP A 418 -11.01 6.73 -19.96
C ASP A 418 -10.08 7.74 -19.27
N ARG A 419 -10.28 8.02 -17.97
CA ARG A 419 -9.30 8.82 -17.21
C ARG A 419 -7.93 8.11 -17.24
N PRO A 420 -6.87 8.71 -17.82
CA PRO A 420 -5.55 8.10 -17.80
C PRO A 420 -5.08 7.94 -16.36
N THR A 421 -4.38 6.86 -16.07
CA THR A 421 -3.79 6.61 -14.74
C THR A 421 -2.29 6.79 -14.84
N TYR A 422 -1.69 7.58 -13.94
CA TYR A 422 -0.25 7.69 -13.81
C TYR A 422 0.40 6.29 -13.62
N ARG A 423 1.41 5.99 -14.45
CA ARG A 423 2.20 4.77 -14.41
C ARG A 423 3.67 5.15 -14.35
N PRO A 424 4.37 5.02 -13.22
CA PRO A 424 5.75 5.49 -13.10
C PRO A 424 6.73 4.75 -14.03
N ASN A 425 6.43 3.50 -14.41
CA ASN A 425 7.33 2.64 -15.18
C ASN A 425 6.71 2.14 -16.51
N GLY A 426 5.82 2.91 -17.13
CA GLY A 426 5.19 2.50 -18.39
C GLY A 426 4.77 3.68 -19.25
N ASP A 427 4.69 3.45 -20.56
CA ASP A 427 4.19 4.46 -21.51
C ASP A 427 2.82 4.97 -21.04
N SER A 428 2.71 6.30 -20.91
CA SER A 428 1.42 6.94 -20.70
C SER A 428 0.52 6.65 -21.91
N PRO A 429 -0.78 6.41 -21.73
CA PRO A 429 -1.68 6.19 -22.85
C PRO A 429 -1.62 7.40 -23.81
N GLU A 430 -1.68 7.13 -25.11
CA GLU A 430 -1.83 8.18 -26.12
C GLU A 430 -3.27 8.72 -26.08
N PRO A 431 -3.49 10.04 -26.17
CA PRO A 431 -4.83 10.61 -26.27
C PRO A 431 -5.48 10.24 -27.60
N ARG A 432 -6.80 10.00 -27.59
CA ARG A 432 -7.60 9.73 -28.80
C ARG A 432 -7.54 10.90 -29.79
N THR A 433 -7.57 12.12 -29.28
CA THR A 433 -7.42 13.35 -30.07
C THR A 433 -6.82 14.48 -29.24
N THR A 434 -6.18 15.43 -29.92
CA THR A 434 -5.56 16.62 -29.31
C THR A 434 -5.94 17.88 -30.09
N ALA A 435 -5.99 19.01 -29.39
CA ALA A 435 -6.24 20.32 -29.99
C ALA A 435 -5.45 21.42 -29.26
N GLN A 436 -5.09 22.48 -29.98
CA GLN A 436 -4.60 23.75 -29.42
C GLN A 436 -5.51 24.85 -29.97
N PRO A 437 -6.65 25.14 -29.30
CA PRO A 437 -7.65 26.06 -29.85
C PRO A 437 -7.28 27.53 -29.66
N TRP A 438 -6.34 27.83 -28.77
CA TRP A 438 -5.88 29.18 -28.45
C TRP A 438 -4.55 29.51 -29.12
N THR A 439 -4.33 30.80 -29.41
CA THR A 439 -3.15 31.33 -30.14
C THR A 439 -2.75 32.74 -29.65
N ARG A 440 -3.05 33.01 -28.39
CA ARG A 440 -2.82 34.26 -27.67
C ARG A 440 -2.91 34.00 -26.18
N THR A 441 -2.37 34.91 -25.36
CA THR A 441 -2.65 34.98 -23.93
C THR A 441 -4.16 34.93 -23.65
N LEU A 442 -4.52 34.08 -22.68
CA LEU A 442 -5.85 33.90 -22.14
C LEU A 442 -6.10 34.84 -20.97
N SER A 443 -7.37 35.10 -20.72
CA SER A 443 -7.89 35.84 -19.58
C SER A 443 -9.30 35.34 -19.27
N ALA A 444 -9.79 35.56 -18.05
CA ALA A 444 -11.14 35.17 -17.64
C ALA A 444 -12.22 35.53 -18.70
N GLY A 445 -13.03 34.54 -19.07
CA GLY A 445 -14.06 34.63 -20.12
C GLY A 445 -13.60 34.25 -21.53
N ASP A 446 -12.40 33.66 -21.69
CA ASP A 446 -11.91 33.19 -22.98
C ASP A 446 -12.36 31.75 -23.27
N GLU A 447 -13.22 31.60 -24.27
CA GLU A 447 -13.85 30.33 -24.66
C GLU A 447 -13.06 29.57 -25.74
N ALA A 448 -13.14 28.24 -25.69
CA ALA A 448 -12.89 27.33 -26.82
C ALA A 448 -14.01 26.28 -26.92
N THR A 449 -14.19 25.72 -28.12
CA THR A 449 -15.11 24.60 -28.36
C THR A 449 -14.34 23.41 -28.93
N LEU A 450 -14.59 22.23 -28.37
CA LEU A 450 -14.06 20.95 -28.79
C LEU A 450 -15.22 20.10 -29.35
N GLU A 451 -15.06 19.58 -30.56
CA GLU A 451 -16.10 18.83 -31.30
C GLU A 451 -15.81 17.32 -31.30
N ASN A 452 -16.85 16.49 -31.42
CA ASN A 452 -16.77 15.02 -31.47
C ASN A 452 -16.22 14.43 -30.16
N VAL A 453 -16.86 14.83 -29.06
CA VAL A 453 -16.59 14.32 -27.71
C VAL A 453 -17.84 13.75 -27.07
N THR A 454 -17.69 12.64 -26.36
CA THR A 454 -18.78 11.82 -25.82
C THR A 454 -18.63 11.65 -24.31
N PRO A 455 -19.72 11.44 -23.57
CA PRO A 455 -19.68 10.95 -22.20
C PRO A 455 -18.78 9.72 -22.00
N GLY A 456 -18.27 9.58 -20.78
CA GLY A 456 -17.23 8.61 -20.42
C GLY A 456 -15.84 9.22 -20.58
N GLU A 457 -15.62 9.91 -21.70
CA GLU A 457 -14.33 10.51 -22.04
C GLU A 457 -13.85 11.53 -21.00
N THR A 458 -12.53 11.60 -20.85
CA THR A 458 -11.85 12.60 -20.03
C THR A 458 -11.08 13.57 -20.92
N VAL A 459 -11.43 14.84 -20.84
CA VAL A 459 -10.70 15.95 -21.45
C VAL A 459 -9.72 16.51 -20.43
N LEU A 460 -8.43 16.47 -20.73
CA LEU A 460 -7.39 17.20 -20.01
C LEU A 460 -7.17 18.54 -20.70
N VAL A 461 -7.00 19.58 -19.90
CA VAL A 461 -6.32 20.82 -20.29
C VAL A 461 -4.88 20.69 -19.80
N CYS A 462 -3.91 20.82 -20.70
CA CYS A 462 -2.50 20.58 -20.43
C CYS A 462 -1.65 21.81 -20.73
N TRP A 463 -0.57 22.01 -19.97
CA TRP A 463 0.49 22.98 -20.23
C TRP A 463 1.70 22.28 -20.85
N GLU A 464 2.16 22.76 -22.02
CA GLU A 464 3.35 22.30 -22.76
C GLU A 464 3.45 20.77 -23.06
N GLY A 465 2.34 20.05 -22.90
CA GLY A 465 2.25 18.62 -23.18
C GLY A 465 0.81 18.16 -23.44
N THR A 466 0.56 16.86 -23.31
CA THR A 466 -0.77 16.23 -23.52
C THR A 466 -1.07 15.06 -22.56
N SER A 467 -0.20 14.84 -21.57
CA SER A 467 -0.28 13.75 -20.60
C SER A 467 -1.00 14.18 -19.32
N GLN A 468 -1.22 13.23 -18.41
CA GLN A 468 -1.75 13.53 -17.08
C GLN A 468 -0.79 14.36 -16.21
N GLN A 469 0.53 14.27 -16.44
CA GLN A 469 1.52 15.04 -15.67
C GLN A 469 1.50 16.52 -16.08
N ASP A 470 1.13 16.79 -17.33
CA ASP A 470 1.03 18.12 -17.93
C ASP A 470 -0.31 18.80 -17.59
N SER A 471 -1.22 18.10 -16.91
CA SER A 471 -2.63 18.49 -16.76
C SER A 471 -2.84 19.58 -15.72
N ILE A 472 -3.19 20.77 -16.20
CA ILE A 472 -3.55 21.93 -15.37
C ILE A 472 -5.05 21.99 -15.02
N ALA A 473 -5.90 21.28 -15.76
CA ALA A 473 -7.29 21.01 -15.41
C ALA A 473 -7.77 19.73 -16.10
N TYR A 474 -8.86 19.13 -15.60
CA TYR A 474 -9.52 18.03 -16.30
C TYR A 474 -11.03 18.04 -16.10
N HIS A 475 -11.74 17.47 -17.07
CA HIS A 475 -13.18 17.27 -17.04
C HIS A 475 -13.53 15.88 -17.60
N GLN A 476 -14.25 15.08 -16.80
CA GLN A 476 -14.88 13.87 -17.30
C GLN A 476 -16.27 14.23 -17.82
N ILE A 477 -16.52 13.97 -19.10
CA ILE A 477 -17.81 14.24 -19.73
C ILE A 477 -18.82 13.25 -19.15
N ARG A 478 -19.87 13.77 -18.54
CA ARG A 478 -20.93 12.97 -17.93
C ARG A 478 -22.08 12.75 -18.91
N PRO A 479 -22.77 11.61 -18.85
CA PRO A 479 -24.03 11.45 -19.56
C PRO A 479 -25.03 12.56 -19.24
N PRO A 480 -25.93 12.91 -20.17
CA PRO A 480 -27.00 13.86 -19.90
C PRO A 480 -27.91 13.35 -18.78
N GLY A 481 -28.10 14.19 -17.75
CA GLY A 481 -29.01 13.96 -16.63
C GLY A 481 -28.45 13.16 -15.46
N VAL A 482 -29.32 12.92 -14.50
CA VAL A 482 -29.09 12.07 -13.32
C VAL A 482 -30.27 11.13 -13.13
N VAL A 483 -30.03 9.96 -12.54
CA VAL A 483 -31.09 9.05 -12.13
C VAL A 483 -31.26 9.06 -10.61
N SER A 484 -32.51 9.13 -10.17
CA SER A 484 -32.93 8.82 -8.79
C SER A 484 -33.62 7.47 -8.76
N PHE A 485 -33.43 6.74 -7.66
CA PHE A 485 -34.04 5.44 -7.43
C PHE A 485 -34.83 5.46 -6.13
N ASP A 486 -36.03 4.88 -6.17
CA ASP A 486 -36.88 4.59 -5.03
C ASP A 486 -37.16 3.09 -5.02
N TYR A 487 -37.28 2.47 -3.85
CA TYR A 487 -37.49 1.02 -3.74
C TYR A 487 -38.47 0.70 -2.63
N GLU A 488 -39.60 0.10 -3.01
CA GLU A 488 -40.65 -0.35 -2.11
C GLU A 488 -40.39 -1.82 -1.75
N TYR A 489 -39.98 -2.07 -0.50
CA TYR A 489 -39.58 -3.40 -0.02
C TYR A 489 -40.76 -4.38 0.02
N ASP A 490 -41.95 -3.90 0.39
CA ASP A 490 -43.18 -4.69 0.52
C ASP A 490 -43.64 -5.32 -0.81
N SER A 491 -43.51 -4.58 -1.91
CA SER A 491 -43.85 -5.05 -3.26
C SER A 491 -42.63 -5.39 -4.12
N ARG A 492 -41.42 -5.35 -3.52
CA ARG A 492 -40.12 -5.57 -4.19
C ARG A 492 -40.03 -4.78 -5.51
N THR A 493 -40.49 -3.53 -5.47
CA THR A 493 -40.66 -2.68 -6.65
C THR A 493 -39.62 -1.58 -6.69
N LEU A 494 -38.84 -1.52 -7.76
CA LEU A 494 -37.86 -0.47 -8.03
C LEU A 494 -38.47 0.58 -8.98
N SER A 495 -38.48 1.84 -8.57
CA SER A 495 -38.79 2.98 -9.46
C SER A 495 -37.49 3.72 -9.81
N ALA A 496 -37.21 3.87 -11.11
CA ALA A 496 -36.05 4.62 -11.61
C ALA A 496 -36.53 5.86 -12.38
N THR A 497 -36.12 7.06 -11.93
CA THR A 497 -36.56 8.36 -12.49
C THR A 497 -35.38 9.17 -13.02
N LEU A 498 -35.42 9.53 -14.30
CA LEU A 498 -34.44 10.41 -14.94
C LEU A 498 -34.79 11.88 -14.71
N GLU A 499 -33.81 12.70 -14.31
CA GLU A 499 -33.91 14.16 -14.19
C GLU A 499 -32.86 14.88 -15.06
N PHE A 500 -33.25 15.99 -15.68
CA PHE A 500 -32.39 16.80 -16.56
C PHE A 500 -32.36 18.27 -16.11
N GLU A 501 -31.16 18.85 -16.02
CA GLU A 501 -30.98 20.25 -15.58
C GLU A 501 -31.28 21.28 -16.69
N ASP A 502 -31.07 20.90 -17.96
CA ASP A 502 -31.34 21.70 -19.16
C ASP A 502 -32.85 21.82 -19.47
N GLY A 503 -33.63 20.80 -19.11
CA GLY A 503 -35.06 20.69 -19.39
C GLY A 503 -35.39 20.21 -20.81
N ASP A 504 -34.42 19.65 -21.52
CA ASP A 504 -34.58 19.15 -22.89
C ASP A 504 -35.15 17.71 -22.92
N GLU A 505 -35.51 17.25 -24.13
CA GLU A 505 -35.94 15.87 -24.39
C GLU A 505 -34.77 15.05 -24.96
N ARG A 506 -34.59 13.81 -24.52
CA ARG A 506 -33.50 12.92 -24.97
C ARG A 506 -34.07 11.62 -25.56
N PRO A 507 -33.39 10.93 -26.50
CA PRO A 507 -33.86 9.63 -27.01
C PRO A 507 -34.02 8.62 -25.86
N ALA A 508 -35.13 7.89 -25.84
CA ALA A 508 -35.39 6.93 -24.76
C ALA A 508 -34.55 5.64 -24.88
N ASP A 509 -34.09 5.32 -26.09
CA ASP A 509 -33.18 4.23 -26.43
C ASP A 509 -31.70 4.56 -26.18
N ALA A 510 -31.39 5.79 -25.75
CA ALA A 510 -30.05 6.16 -25.28
C ALA A 510 -29.79 5.81 -23.80
N TYR A 511 -30.81 5.35 -23.05
CA TYR A 511 -30.69 4.96 -21.64
C TYR A 511 -31.10 3.50 -21.46
N GLU A 512 -30.25 2.71 -20.81
CA GLU A 512 -30.54 1.32 -20.49
C GLU A 512 -30.41 1.10 -18.97
N LEU A 513 -31.41 0.43 -18.39
CA LEU A 513 -31.40 -0.02 -17.00
C LEU A 513 -30.89 -1.47 -16.94
N LEU A 514 -29.83 -1.68 -16.17
CA LEU A 514 -29.21 -2.96 -15.90
C LEU A 514 -29.52 -3.41 -14.47
N LEU A 515 -29.77 -4.71 -14.32
CA LEU A 515 -29.89 -5.43 -13.04
C LEU A 515 -28.82 -6.52 -13.02
N ASP A 516 -27.88 -6.45 -12.07
CA ASP A 516 -26.72 -7.35 -11.97
C ASP A 516 -25.96 -7.48 -13.31
N ASP A 517 -25.74 -6.33 -13.97
CA ASP A 517 -25.13 -6.14 -15.29
C ASP A 517 -25.89 -6.76 -16.49
N GLU A 518 -27.13 -7.25 -16.30
CA GLU A 518 -28.02 -7.71 -17.39
C GLU A 518 -29.16 -6.70 -17.68
N PRO A 519 -29.54 -6.47 -18.95
CA PRO A 519 -30.67 -5.62 -19.32
C PRO A 519 -31.99 -6.00 -18.63
N ALA A 520 -32.59 -5.04 -17.95
CA ALA A 520 -33.86 -5.21 -17.27
C ALA A 520 -35.02 -5.48 -18.25
N ALA A 521 -36.06 -6.17 -17.78
CA ALA A 521 -37.21 -6.60 -18.59
C ALA A 521 -38.16 -5.47 -19.03
N THR A 522 -37.91 -4.22 -18.62
CA THR A 522 -38.66 -3.03 -18.99
C THR A 522 -37.68 -1.86 -19.04
N GLN A 523 -37.64 -1.18 -20.18
CA GLN A 523 -36.74 -0.08 -20.48
C GLN A 523 -37.51 1.20 -20.78
N TRP A 524 -36.86 2.38 -20.67
CA TRP A 524 -37.49 3.64 -21.09
C TRP A 524 -37.95 3.59 -22.57
N ALA A 525 -37.19 2.91 -23.43
CA ALA A 525 -37.52 2.72 -24.85
C ALA A 525 -38.79 1.87 -25.13
N ASP A 526 -39.30 1.12 -24.14
CA ASP A 526 -40.57 0.36 -24.28
C ASP A 526 -41.81 1.26 -24.09
N GLU A 527 -41.70 2.26 -23.19
CA GLU A 527 -42.77 3.19 -22.81
C GLU A 527 -42.73 4.52 -23.60
N TYR A 528 -41.52 4.97 -23.98
CA TYR A 528 -41.27 6.30 -24.53
C TYR A 528 -40.46 6.25 -25.84
N GLU A 529 -40.74 7.17 -26.78
CA GLU A 529 -39.81 7.46 -27.89
C GLU A 529 -38.71 8.45 -27.46
N THR A 530 -39.03 9.36 -26.52
CA THR A 530 -38.11 10.33 -25.91
C THR A 530 -38.45 10.50 -24.43
N VAL A 531 -37.42 10.64 -23.59
CA VAL A 531 -37.54 10.91 -22.16
C VAL A 531 -37.42 12.41 -21.89
N THR A 532 -38.07 12.86 -20.81
CA THR A 532 -38.04 14.23 -20.29
C THR A 532 -37.85 14.17 -18.78
N SER A 533 -37.46 15.28 -18.13
CA SER A 533 -37.20 15.27 -16.69
C SER A 533 -38.44 14.81 -15.89
N GLY A 534 -38.26 13.77 -15.06
CA GLY A 534 -39.33 13.05 -14.37
C GLY A 534 -39.80 11.77 -15.08
N ALA A 535 -39.18 11.36 -16.20
CA ALA A 535 -39.50 10.09 -16.86
C ALA A 535 -39.13 8.90 -15.96
N THR A 536 -40.15 8.14 -15.54
CA THR A 536 -40.04 7.07 -14.56
C THR A 536 -40.38 5.72 -15.21
N ILE A 537 -39.65 4.67 -14.84
CA ILE A 537 -40.04 3.27 -15.07
C ILE A 537 -40.09 2.54 -13.73
N ASP A 538 -41.05 1.62 -13.60
CA ASP A 538 -41.29 0.80 -12.41
C ASP A 538 -41.04 -0.67 -12.75
N LEU A 539 -40.29 -1.38 -11.88
CA LEU A 539 -39.92 -2.79 -12.07
C LEU A 539 -40.35 -3.61 -10.86
N GLU A 540 -41.26 -4.56 -11.09
CA GLU A 540 -41.72 -5.54 -10.09
C GLU A 540 -40.68 -6.68 -9.90
N ASP A 541 -40.73 -7.37 -8.76
CA ASP A 541 -39.91 -8.55 -8.42
C ASP A 541 -38.37 -8.33 -8.42
N VAL A 542 -37.88 -7.08 -8.28
CA VAL A 542 -36.44 -6.78 -8.13
C VAL A 542 -36.00 -7.16 -6.71
N SER A 543 -34.92 -7.93 -6.54
CA SER A 543 -34.47 -8.38 -5.22
C SER A 543 -33.66 -7.33 -4.48
N ALA A 544 -33.74 -7.30 -3.15
CA ALA A 544 -32.81 -6.51 -2.34
C ALA A 544 -31.37 -7.04 -2.54
N GLY A 545 -30.42 -6.13 -2.63
CA GLY A 545 -29.01 -6.45 -2.87
C GLY A 545 -28.58 -6.55 -4.34
N THR A 546 -29.52 -6.58 -5.30
CA THR A 546 -29.21 -6.49 -6.75
C THR A 546 -28.54 -5.16 -7.09
N ASP A 547 -27.50 -5.19 -7.91
CA ASP A 547 -26.85 -4.01 -8.46
C ASP A 547 -27.73 -3.42 -9.57
N VAL A 548 -28.22 -2.21 -9.34
CA VAL A 548 -29.07 -1.46 -10.27
C VAL A 548 -28.22 -0.36 -10.88
N THR A 549 -28.00 -0.39 -12.19
CA THR A 549 -27.21 0.64 -12.89
C THR A 549 -27.99 1.18 -14.07
N VAL A 550 -27.96 2.51 -14.28
CA VAL A 550 -28.40 3.12 -15.54
C VAL A 550 -27.17 3.54 -16.32
N VAL A 551 -27.10 3.10 -17.56
CA VAL A 551 -26.03 3.38 -18.51
C VAL A 551 -26.57 4.19 -19.70
N TRP A 552 -25.66 4.79 -20.46
CA TRP A 552 -25.97 5.67 -21.57
C TRP A 552 -25.06 5.41 -22.77
N GLY A 553 -25.67 5.37 -23.97
CA GLY A 553 -24.98 5.13 -25.24
C GLY A 553 -24.52 3.67 -25.44
N ASP A 554 -23.90 3.40 -26.60
CA ASP A 554 -23.41 2.06 -26.99
C ASP A 554 -22.19 1.59 -26.15
N ASP A 555 -21.56 2.49 -25.39
CA ASP A 555 -20.37 2.24 -24.56
C ASP A 555 -20.69 2.07 -23.06
N ASP A 556 -21.97 1.85 -22.71
CA ASP A 556 -22.47 1.58 -21.35
C ASP A 556 -22.03 2.62 -20.28
N VAL A 557 -21.97 3.90 -20.66
CA VAL A 557 -21.46 4.97 -19.77
C VAL A 557 -22.42 5.21 -18.61
N ARG A 558 -21.97 4.95 -17.37
CA ARG A 558 -22.80 5.04 -16.16
C ARG A 558 -23.37 6.45 -15.92
N VAL A 559 -24.70 6.57 -15.97
CA VAL A 559 -25.48 7.74 -15.54
C VAL A 559 -25.63 7.77 -14.02
N GLY A 560 -25.86 6.60 -13.43
CA GLY A 560 -26.02 6.41 -11.99
C GLY A 560 -26.29 4.96 -11.64
N GLY A 561 -26.43 4.67 -10.35
CA GLY A 561 -26.83 3.34 -9.90
C GLY A 561 -27.00 3.25 -8.39
N THR A 562 -27.73 2.25 -7.94
CA THR A 562 -28.00 1.94 -6.54
C THR A 562 -27.83 0.44 -6.30
N ARG A 563 -27.82 0.03 -5.04
CA ARG A 563 -27.99 -1.38 -4.65
C ARG A 563 -29.02 -1.39 -3.52
N PRO A 564 -30.32 -1.67 -3.77
CA PRO A 564 -31.35 -1.52 -2.76
C PRO A 564 -31.05 -2.39 -1.53
N ARG A 565 -30.80 -1.75 -0.39
CA ARG A 565 -30.46 -2.41 0.88
C ARG A 565 -31.16 -1.66 2.00
N PRO A 566 -32.09 -2.31 2.72
CA PRO A 566 -32.83 -1.61 3.74
C PRO A 566 -31.98 -1.44 5.01
N SER A 567 -32.33 -0.44 5.80
CA SER A 567 -31.67 -0.07 7.05
C SER A 567 -32.72 0.17 8.12
N VAL A 568 -32.60 -0.50 9.26
CA VAL A 568 -33.51 -0.38 10.41
C VAL A 568 -32.71 -0.01 11.65
N ASP A 569 -33.05 1.14 12.25
CA ASP A 569 -32.50 1.57 13.53
C ASP A 569 -33.21 0.83 14.67
N LEU A 570 -32.42 0.22 15.56
CA LEU A 570 -32.91 -0.61 16.66
C LEU A 570 -32.47 -0.06 18.02
N ALA A 571 -33.35 -0.16 19.01
CA ALA A 571 -33.04 0.15 20.41
C ALA A 571 -33.55 -0.96 21.34
N PHE A 572 -32.87 -1.19 22.47
CA PHE A 572 -33.47 -1.97 23.56
C PHE A 572 -34.52 -1.12 24.31
N THR A 573 -35.57 -1.75 24.81
CA THR A 573 -36.55 -1.10 25.68
C THR A 573 -35.93 -0.67 27.02
N ASP A 574 -36.59 0.27 27.73
CA ASP A 574 -36.20 0.78 29.07
C ASP A 574 -35.90 -0.33 30.12
N ASP A 575 -36.38 -1.55 29.91
CA ASP A 575 -36.18 -2.72 30.77
C ASP A 575 -35.32 -3.84 30.15
N GLU A 576 -34.76 -3.61 28.97
CA GLU A 576 -33.86 -4.50 28.22
C GLU A 576 -34.47 -5.88 27.88
N THR A 577 -35.81 -6.02 27.92
CA THR A 577 -36.52 -7.29 27.62
C THR A 577 -37.02 -7.41 26.18
N ALA A 578 -36.95 -6.35 25.40
CA ALA A 578 -37.41 -6.31 24.01
C ALA A 578 -36.54 -5.35 23.18
N VAL A 579 -36.63 -5.48 21.87
CA VAL A 579 -36.03 -4.56 20.89
C VAL A 579 -37.15 -3.83 20.16
N GLU A 580 -37.00 -2.50 20.04
CA GLU A 580 -37.91 -1.56 19.37
C GLU A 580 -37.28 -1.08 18.05
N HIS A 581 -38.11 -1.00 17.00
CA HIS A 581 -37.78 -0.26 15.77
C HIS A 581 -37.91 1.24 16.07
N VAL A 582 -36.84 2.02 15.88
CA VAL A 582 -36.81 3.45 16.24
C VAL A 582 -36.46 4.40 15.08
N GLY A 583 -36.35 3.86 13.86
CA GLY A 583 -36.05 4.61 12.64
C GLY A 583 -35.65 3.69 11.49
N GLY A 584 -35.54 4.23 10.28
CA GLY A 584 -35.23 3.46 9.08
C GLY A 584 -36.46 2.99 8.30
N ASP A 585 -36.28 1.95 7.50
CA ASP A 585 -37.25 1.41 6.53
C ASP A 585 -38.27 0.46 7.18
N SER A 586 -39.53 0.52 6.74
CA SER A 586 -40.51 -0.54 7.01
C SER A 586 -40.19 -1.79 6.20
N LEU A 587 -40.33 -2.98 6.79
CA LEU A 587 -40.02 -4.26 6.13
C LEU A 587 -41.01 -5.37 6.50
N PRO A 588 -41.35 -6.31 5.59
CA PRO A 588 -42.14 -7.49 5.93
C PRO A 588 -41.52 -8.31 7.07
N ALA A 589 -42.26 -8.56 8.15
CA ALA A 589 -41.82 -9.39 9.26
C ALA A 589 -41.52 -10.85 8.85
N SER A 590 -42.14 -11.34 7.77
CA SER A 590 -41.88 -12.66 7.15
C SER A 590 -40.49 -12.80 6.55
N ASP A 591 -39.86 -11.68 6.23
CA ASP A 591 -38.58 -11.63 5.53
C ASP A 591 -37.45 -11.27 6.52
N LEU A 592 -37.78 -11.14 7.82
CA LEU A 592 -36.90 -10.72 8.90
C LEU A 592 -36.65 -11.80 9.96
N THR A 593 -35.37 -12.06 10.23
CA THR A 593 -34.91 -12.88 11.37
C THR A 593 -33.98 -12.05 12.26
N ALA A 594 -34.32 -11.91 13.54
CA ALA A 594 -33.42 -11.36 14.54
C ALA A 594 -32.47 -12.43 15.08
N ARG A 595 -31.15 -12.19 14.94
CA ARG A 595 -30.08 -13.00 15.51
C ARG A 595 -29.62 -12.36 16.84
N VAL A 596 -30.02 -12.97 17.95
CA VAL A 596 -29.66 -12.55 19.31
C VAL A 596 -28.39 -13.28 19.74
N TRP A 597 -27.40 -12.54 20.21
CA TRP A 597 -26.13 -13.08 20.70
C TRP A 597 -26.01 -12.88 22.20
N THR A 598 -25.81 -13.98 22.94
CA THR A 598 -25.59 -13.99 24.40
C THR A 598 -24.13 -14.31 24.73
N ASP A 599 -23.81 -14.43 26.02
CA ASP A 599 -22.51 -14.94 26.49
C ASP A 599 -22.24 -16.40 26.07
N ASP A 600 -23.27 -17.25 26.01
CA ASP A 600 -23.15 -18.71 25.85
C ASP A 600 -23.63 -19.24 24.48
N GLU A 601 -24.63 -18.61 23.84
CA GLU A 601 -25.23 -19.09 22.57
C GLU A 601 -25.79 -17.98 21.65
N ARG A 602 -26.10 -18.36 20.40
CA ARG A 602 -26.83 -17.54 19.41
C ARG A 602 -28.25 -18.08 19.26
N ILE A 603 -29.23 -17.20 19.42
CA ILE A 603 -30.66 -17.49 19.25
C ILE A 603 -31.13 -16.79 17.98
N GLU A 604 -32.04 -17.42 17.23
CA GLU A 604 -32.67 -16.83 16.05
C GLU A 604 -34.18 -16.75 16.32
N ILE A 605 -34.77 -15.58 16.04
CA ILE A 605 -36.18 -15.26 16.22
C ILE A 605 -36.70 -14.80 14.86
N ASP A 606 -37.64 -15.54 14.27
CA ASP A 606 -38.32 -15.14 13.03
C ASP A 606 -39.44 -14.15 13.40
N LEU A 607 -39.44 -12.96 12.80
CA LEU A 607 -40.30 -11.87 13.26
C LEU A 607 -41.78 -12.07 12.93
N ASP A 608 -42.14 -12.94 11.97
CA ASP A 608 -43.54 -13.26 11.64
C ASP A 608 -44.25 -14.13 12.69
N GLU A 609 -43.52 -14.75 13.63
CA GLU A 609 -44.13 -15.40 14.79
C GLU A 609 -44.58 -14.36 15.85
N GLU A 610 -43.98 -13.17 15.87
CA GLU A 610 -44.22 -12.10 16.86
C GLU A 610 -45.04 -10.92 16.30
N ILE A 611 -44.91 -10.61 14.99
CA ILE A 611 -45.46 -9.40 14.35
C ILE A 611 -46.26 -9.77 13.09
N ASP A 612 -47.56 -9.48 13.11
CA ASP A 612 -48.48 -9.65 11.96
C ASP A 612 -48.31 -8.50 10.94
N GLY A 613 -47.44 -8.66 9.92
CA GLY A 613 -47.36 -7.76 8.77
C GLY A 613 -45.99 -7.12 8.56
N GLU A 614 -45.94 -5.79 8.44
CA GLU A 614 -44.70 -5.01 8.40
C GLU A 614 -44.14 -4.81 9.82
N PHE A 615 -42.81 -4.69 9.93
CA PHE A 615 -42.10 -4.20 11.10
C PHE A 615 -41.78 -2.72 10.89
N THR A 616 -42.33 -1.84 11.72
CA THR A 616 -42.34 -0.37 11.51
C THR A 616 -41.98 0.42 12.78
N ASP A 617 -41.73 1.73 12.66
CA ASP A 617 -41.38 2.62 13.79
C ASP A 617 -42.34 2.50 14.99
N GLY A 618 -41.80 2.08 16.14
CA GLY A 618 -42.52 1.81 17.38
C GLY A 618 -43.02 0.37 17.57
N ASP A 619 -42.78 -0.53 16.60
CA ASP A 619 -43.01 -1.96 16.79
C ASP A 619 -41.88 -2.60 17.62
N THR A 620 -42.24 -3.62 18.41
CA THR A 620 -41.33 -4.27 19.37
C THR A 620 -41.45 -5.79 19.33
N PHE A 621 -40.33 -6.50 19.36
CA PHE A 621 -40.29 -7.96 19.58
C PHE A 621 -39.55 -8.31 20.88
N ALA A 622 -40.02 -9.34 21.57
CA ALA A 622 -39.46 -9.77 22.85
C ALA A 622 -38.14 -10.56 22.66
N VAL A 623 -37.21 -10.41 23.61
CA VAL A 623 -35.97 -11.19 23.66
C VAL A 623 -35.93 -11.97 24.96
N ASP A 624 -36.48 -13.20 24.93
CA ASP A 624 -36.51 -14.13 26.07
C ASP A 624 -35.14 -14.80 26.29
N ALA A 625 -34.10 -14.00 26.56
CA ALA A 625 -32.73 -14.47 26.84
C ALA A 625 -32.07 -13.66 27.98
N ASP A 626 -31.36 -14.35 28.87
CA ASP A 626 -30.46 -13.72 29.85
C ASP A 626 -29.11 -13.36 29.19
N ASP A 627 -28.41 -12.35 29.71
CA ASP A 627 -27.04 -11.97 29.30
C ASP A 627 -26.85 -11.74 27.78
N VAL A 628 -27.82 -11.05 27.15
CA VAL A 628 -27.75 -10.58 25.75
C VAL A 628 -26.63 -9.54 25.60
N ARG A 629 -25.77 -9.71 24.58
CA ARG A 629 -24.72 -8.75 24.19
C ARG A 629 -25.15 -7.82 23.07
N HIS A 630 -25.79 -8.38 22.04
CA HIS A 630 -26.29 -7.63 20.90
C HIS A 630 -27.33 -8.43 20.12
N VAL A 631 -28.18 -7.71 19.38
CA VAL A 631 -29.13 -8.25 18.42
C VAL A 631 -28.78 -7.70 17.04
N THR A 632 -28.88 -8.54 16.03
CA THR A 632 -28.68 -8.17 14.64
C THR A 632 -29.88 -8.63 13.82
N LEU A 633 -30.54 -7.70 13.16
CA LEU A 633 -31.69 -7.97 12.31
C LEU A 633 -31.20 -8.29 10.89
N VAL A 634 -31.75 -9.37 10.31
CA VAL A 634 -31.33 -9.90 9.02
C VAL A 634 -32.55 -10.02 8.11
N TYR A 635 -32.45 -9.44 6.91
CA TYR A 635 -33.48 -9.46 5.87
C TYR A 635 -33.15 -10.46 4.76
N ASP A 636 -34.17 -11.19 4.28
CA ASP A 636 -34.07 -12.29 3.29
C ASP A 636 -32.96 -13.30 3.66
N GLN A 637 -32.69 -13.50 4.96
CA GLN A 637 -31.65 -14.35 5.56
C GLN A 637 -30.17 -13.98 5.28
N GLU A 638 -29.91 -13.09 4.32
CA GLU A 638 -28.58 -12.73 3.82
C GLU A 638 -28.12 -11.30 4.21
N HIS A 639 -29.04 -10.33 4.25
CA HIS A 639 -28.67 -8.92 4.42
C HIS A 639 -28.77 -8.48 5.88
N HIS A 640 -27.68 -7.94 6.43
CA HIS A 640 -27.68 -7.36 7.78
C HIS A 640 -28.24 -5.93 7.71
N VAL A 641 -29.42 -5.71 8.30
CA VAL A 641 -30.19 -4.47 8.12
C VAL A 641 -30.32 -3.62 9.39
N GLY A 642 -30.14 -4.21 10.57
CA GLY A 642 -30.20 -3.47 11.85
C GLY A 642 -29.31 -4.09 12.92
N PHE A 643 -28.84 -3.27 13.86
CA PHE A 643 -27.97 -3.70 14.95
C PHE A 643 -28.25 -2.89 16.23
N VAL A 644 -28.27 -3.58 17.37
CA VAL A 644 -28.27 -2.94 18.70
C VAL A 644 -27.43 -3.76 19.68
N SER A 645 -26.65 -3.10 20.54
CA SER A 645 -25.83 -3.72 21.60
C SER A 645 -26.26 -3.24 22.99
N SER A 646 -26.23 -4.14 23.97
CA SER A 646 -26.33 -3.79 25.40
C SER A 646 -25.09 -2.99 25.85
N GLU A 647 -25.23 -2.10 26.84
CA GLU A 647 -24.12 -1.29 27.41
C GLU A 647 -23.28 -2.01 28.49
#